data_AF-A0A495J820-F1
#
_entry.id   AF-A0A495J820-F1
#
_cell.length_a   1.000
_cell.length_b   1.000
_cell.length_c   1.000
_cell.angle_alpha   90.00
_cell.angle_beta   90.00
_cell.angle_gamma   90.00
#
_symmetry.space_group_name_H-M   'P 1'
#
loop_
_entity.id
_entity.type
_entity.pdbx_description
1 polymer ?
#
loop_
_entity_poly.entity_id
_entity_poly.type
_entity_poly.pdbx_seq_one_letter_code
_entity_poly.pdbx_strand_id
1 'polypeptide(L)'
;MSVNKTNTDHPGSNTDPVQNKKPWSWSKKLVFRILFIFFLAMSIPVTASWYVNAFTINWFRPHYRDIYDIARFSPSYRTLFGGKNEYDITDAPQGNGPSGSSEKAKVDQGGKDSSASGNGKNSRHRHHGGDSTQANDAGLDTSKHHHRGDSALVAGQGANREGNHHHHAKDSTQTDTGKTFIAANKDKHTDSLATDTAKHDSTQIASAGGSDRPKKDSKTDNISAPKKNFLVDYTDWGIALLIGIIGGLIWTLIDRNRTKAYDILYYWIRVVVRYRAGIGIIGFGFTKLFPTQMPYPSLGLLNSNFGDFTAQKIYWLSVGIVPWYQVFGGVVELLAGGMLFFRKTSTFGAILLVGALGDITFVNYAYDGGVHVYAFYFVLLGLFVLADDLPKLYNLLILERYTVPVRLYPDFSKPWLKYTRITLKALTFIIFFGILTYTEVINFKYDPYKQPSTAGVKQLRGNYHVTEFKINGQDIAYNPLDSTRWQEATFENWTTLTFRVNKPVIIDPSNGGGSPMKDIQRTFEITGVAGGERAFHYLADTIDHVLYLQDKNVMALRGGRRRGGNKVIGGDKKPADNWISQTALQHIGDEKKLIDEHAWSTRRDREFAAKTKEPKRSRMILKYETTDGNRVILSGVNETKDSIYVVLDRYNKKYTLPASTLVAGKY
;
A
#
# COMPACT_ATOMS: atom_id res chain seq x y z
N MET A 1 -76.12 40.60 -40.31
CA MET A 1 -76.31 39.72 -39.15
C MET A 1 -75.03 39.71 -38.30
N SER A 2 -75.14 40.14 -37.04
CA SER A 2 -74.41 39.67 -35.84
C SER A 2 -72.88 39.46 -35.84
N VAL A 3 -72.14 40.48 -35.39
CA VAL A 3 -71.43 40.59 -34.08
C VAL A 3 -70.71 39.35 -33.45
N ASN A 4 -69.41 39.57 -33.15
CA ASN A 4 -68.61 39.26 -31.93
C ASN A 4 -67.59 38.08 -31.82
N LYS A 5 -66.32 38.51 -31.63
CA LYS A 5 -65.38 38.30 -30.49
C LYS A 5 -64.74 36.92 -30.20
N THR A 6 -63.40 36.93 -30.32
CA THR A 6 -62.32 36.49 -29.39
C THR A 6 -62.46 35.18 -28.60
N ASN A 7 -61.45 34.31 -28.71
CA ASN A 7 -60.76 33.66 -27.57
C ASN A 7 -59.58 32.78 -28.09
N THR A 8 -58.34 33.20 -27.87
CA THR A 8 -57.40 32.71 -26.83
C THR A 8 -56.97 31.26 -27.01
N ASP A 9 -55.72 31.10 -27.47
CA ASP A 9 -54.94 29.87 -27.46
C ASP A 9 -54.88 29.26 -26.06
N HIS A 10 -55.40 28.04 -25.92
CA HIS A 10 -55.03 27.14 -24.84
C HIS A 10 -53.83 26.29 -25.31
N PRO A 11 -52.72 26.22 -24.56
CA PRO A 11 -51.70 25.21 -24.82
C PRO A 11 -52.29 23.87 -24.39
N GLY A 12 -52.75 23.10 -25.38
CA GLY A 12 -53.11 21.71 -25.22
C GLY A 12 -51.96 20.97 -24.54
N SER A 13 -52.30 20.24 -23.49
CA SER A 13 -51.44 19.34 -22.76
C SER A 13 -50.74 18.37 -23.71
N ASN A 14 -49.46 18.60 -24.01
CA ASN A 14 -48.57 17.56 -24.51
C ASN A 14 -48.32 16.56 -23.37
N THR A 15 -49.27 15.66 -23.17
CA THR A 15 -48.98 14.38 -22.54
C THR A 15 -48.18 13.57 -23.55
N ASP A 16 -46.85 13.70 -23.50
CA ASP A 16 -45.95 12.78 -24.20
C ASP A 16 -46.39 11.35 -23.91
N PRO A 17 -46.52 10.48 -24.92
CA PRO A 17 -46.88 9.10 -24.68
C PRO A 17 -45.77 8.48 -23.84
N VAL A 18 -46.13 8.06 -22.62
CA VAL A 18 -45.29 7.21 -21.76
C VAL A 18 -44.81 6.06 -22.65
N GLN A 19 -43.53 6.10 -23.03
CA GLN A 19 -42.92 5.04 -23.83
C GLN A 19 -43.24 3.71 -23.15
N ASN A 20 -44.06 2.91 -23.81
CA ASN A 20 -44.54 1.63 -23.33
C ASN A 20 -43.33 0.69 -23.29
N LYS A 21 -42.58 0.70 -22.18
CA LYS A 21 -41.35 -0.06 -22.03
C LYS A 21 -41.69 -1.54 -22.20
N LYS A 22 -41.13 -2.17 -23.24
CA LYS A 22 -41.29 -3.62 -23.46
C LYS A 22 -40.96 -4.36 -22.15
N PRO A 23 -41.82 -5.28 -21.70
CA PRO A 23 -41.58 -6.04 -20.49
C PRO A 23 -40.28 -6.84 -20.61
N TRP A 24 -39.53 -6.93 -19.51
CA TRP A 24 -38.28 -7.69 -19.48
C TRP A 24 -38.53 -9.16 -19.84
N SER A 25 -37.76 -9.71 -20.78
CA SER A 25 -37.83 -11.13 -21.11
C SER A 25 -37.38 -11.99 -19.93
N TRP A 26 -37.79 -13.26 -19.91
CA TRP A 26 -37.43 -14.19 -18.83
C TRP A 26 -35.91 -14.30 -18.65
N SER A 27 -35.15 -14.46 -19.75
CA SER A 27 -33.69 -14.56 -19.69
C SER A 27 -33.05 -13.27 -19.15
N LYS A 28 -33.56 -12.09 -19.55
CA LYS A 28 -33.09 -10.81 -19.02
C LYS A 28 -33.37 -10.68 -17.52
N LYS A 29 -34.52 -11.14 -17.04
CA LYS A 29 -34.86 -11.15 -15.61
C LYS A 29 -33.92 -12.07 -14.83
N LEU A 30 -33.67 -13.28 -15.32
CA LEU A 30 -32.78 -14.24 -14.66
C LEU A 30 -31.34 -13.69 -14.58
N VAL A 31 -30.79 -13.25 -15.70
CA VAL A 31 -29.44 -12.66 -15.75
C VAL A 31 -29.34 -11.44 -14.82
N PHE A 32 -30.35 -10.56 -14.83
CA PHE A 32 -30.37 -9.42 -13.92
C PHE A 32 -30.37 -9.85 -12.45
N ARG A 33 -31.18 -10.83 -12.05
CA ARG A 33 -31.23 -11.31 -10.66
C ARG A 33 -29.88 -11.86 -10.20
N ILE A 34 -29.22 -12.62 -11.08
CA ILE A 34 -27.86 -13.16 -10.83
C ILE A 34 -26.85 -12.01 -10.67
N LEU A 35 -26.79 -11.11 -11.66
CA LEU A 35 -25.84 -10.00 -11.66
C LEU A 35 -26.10 -9.02 -10.53
N PHE A 36 -27.36 -8.77 -10.17
CA PHE A 36 -27.72 -7.88 -9.07
C PHE A 36 -27.14 -8.39 -7.75
N ILE A 37 -27.31 -9.68 -7.45
CA ILE A 37 -26.75 -10.29 -6.24
C ILE A 37 -25.23 -10.35 -6.32
N PHE A 38 -24.66 -10.72 -7.48
CA PHE A 38 -23.23 -10.72 -7.70
C PHE A 38 -22.60 -9.34 -7.44
N PHE A 39 -23.13 -8.27 -8.02
CA PHE A 39 -22.58 -6.92 -7.81
C PHE A 39 -22.82 -6.38 -6.40
N LEU A 40 -23.89 -6.81 -5.71
CA LEU A 40 -24.06 -6.53 -4.28
C LEU A 40 -22.99 -7.22 -3.45
N ALA A 41 -22.77 -8.52 -3.68
CA ALA A 41 -21.72 -9.31 -3.06
C ALA A 41 -20.34 -8.66 -3.30
N MET A 42 -20.07 -8.24 -4.54
CA MET A 42 -18.83 -7.57 -4.90
C MET A 42 -18.66 -6.19 -4.27
N SER A 43 -19.74 -5.49 -3.89
CA SER A 43 -19.69 -4.09 -3.45
C SER A 43 -19.85 -3.87 -1.96
N ILE A 44 -20.35 -4.87 -1.22
CA ILE A 44 -20.65 -4.76 0.21
C ILE A 44 -19.63 -5.58 1.01
N PRO A 45 -18.99 -4.98 2.03
CA PRO A 45 -18.13 -5.70 2.97
C PRO A 45 -18.82 -6.87 3.64
N VAL A 46 -18.19 -8.04 3.61
CA VAL A 46 -18.71 -9.26 4.25
C VAL A 46 -17.98 -9.64 5.53
N THR A 47 -16.87 -8.97 5.84
CA THR A 47 -16.05 -9.26 7.02
C THR A 47 -16.42 -8.36 8.19
N ALA A 48 -16.61 -8.97 9.37
CA ALA A 48 -16.90 -8.22 10.60
C ALA A 48 -15.79 -7.22 10.96
N SER A 49 -14.53 -7.55 10.67
CA SER A 49 -13.38 -6.67 10.93
C SER A 49 -13.48 -5.32 10.21
N TRP A 50 -14.05 -5.29 9.00
CA TRP A 50 -14.28 -4.05 8.27
C TRP A 50 -15.26 -3.13 9.00
N TYR A 51 -16.38 -3.69 9.49
CA TYR A 51 -17.38 -2.92 10.24
C TYR A 51 -16.84 -2.48 11.60
N VAL A 52 -16.11 -3.33 12.31
CA VAL A 52 -15.43 -2.96 13.55
C VAL A 52 -14.49 -1.78 13.30
N ASN A 53 -13.66 -1.81 12.24
CA ASN A 53 -12.82 -0.68 11.89
C ASN A 53 -13.66 0.58 11.64
N ALA A 54 -14.69 0.49 10.79
CA ALA A 54 -15.53 1.64 10.43
C ALA A 54 -16.25 2.30 11.62
N PHE A 55 -16.73 1.51 12.59
CA PHE A 55 -17.44 2.03 13.76
C PHE A 55 -16.53 2.41 14.93
N THR A 56 -15.25 2.06 14.90
CA THR A 56 -14.28 2.40 15.97
C THR A 56 -13.33 3.54 15.60
N ILE A 57 -13.51 4.17 14.43
CA ILE A 57 -12.73 5.35 14.05
C ILE A 57 -13.02 6.49 15.03
N ASN A 58 -11.96 7.03 15.61
CA ASN A 58 -12.03 8.31 16.32
C ASN A 58 -11.87 9.45 15.32
N TRP A 59 -12.98 10.11 14.98
CA TRP A 59 -13.02 11.20 14.00
C TRP A 59 -12.30 12.48 14.43
N PHE A 60 -11.90 12.61 15.70
CA PHE A 60 -11.13 13.76 16.18
C PHE A 60 -9.62 13.61 15.94
N ARG A 61 -9.12 12.37 15.84
CA ARG A 61 -7.70 12.07 15.58
C ARG A 61 -7.54 10.89 14.61
N PRO A 62 -8.15 10.96 13.41
CA PRO A 62 -8.13 9.86 12.46
C PRO A 62 -6.75 9.68 11.86
N HIS A 63 -6.41 8.44 11.53
CA HIS A 63 -5.25 8.14 10.68
C HIS A 63 -5.72 7.94 9.24
N TYR A 64 -4.89 8.28 8.24
CA TYR A 64 -5.25 8.10 6.81
C TYR A 64 -5.69 6.66 6.53
N ARG A 65 -4.98 5.70 7.15
CA ARG A 65 -5.24 4.27 6.98
C ARG A 65 -6.60 3.83 7.51
N ASP A 66 -7.19 4.53 8.48
CA ASP A 66 -8.54 4.19 8.96
C ASP A 66 -9.58 4.40 7.84
N ILE A 67 -9.45 5.49 7.10
CA ILE A 67 -10.33 5.84 5.97
C ILE A 67 -9.94 5.05 4.71
N TYR A 68 -8.65 4.87 4.46
CA TYR A 68 -8.15 4.06 3.36
C TYR A 68 -8.55 2.59 3.49
N ASP A 69 -8.56 2.01 4.70
CA ASP A 69 -9.04 0.64 4.95
C ASP A 69 -10.54 0.48 4.64
N ILE A 70 -11.34 1.53 4.87
CA ILE A 70 -12.75 1.58 4.43
C ILE A 70 -12.82 1.55 2.90
N ALA A 71 -11.98 2.35 2.23
CA ALA A 71 -11.98 2.49 0.77
C ALA A 71 -11.49 1.24 0.03
N ARG A 72 -10.43 0.60 0.55
CA ARG A 72 -9.71 -0.49 -0.14
C ARG A 72 -10.34 -1.87 -0.02
N PHE A 73 -11.52 -2.00 0.58
CA PHE A 73 -12.19 -3.29 0.78
C PHE A 73 -12.24 -4.13 -0.52
N SER A 74 -11.90 -5.41 -0.46
CA SER A 74 -12.11 -6.36 -1.56
C SER A 74 -12.98 -7.52 -1.07
N PRO A 75 -13.84 -8.11 -1.91
CA PRO A 75 -14.59 -9.31 -1.53
C PRO A 75 -13.65 -10.42 -1.06
N SER A 76 -13.89 -10.89 0.16
CA SER A 76 -13.06 -11.90 0.84
C SER A 76 -13.97 -12.99 1.43
N TYR A 77 -14.47 -13.86 0.57
CA TYR A 77 -15.38 -14.94 0.95
C TYR A 77 -14.64 -16.15 1.52
N ARG A 78 -13.39 -16.39 1.10
CA ARG A 78 -12.57 -17.50 1.62
C ARG A 78 -12.47 -17.50 3.14
N THR A 79 -12.36 -16.33 3.76
CA THR A 79 -12.27 -16.20 5.23
C THR A 79 -13.55 -16.64 5.95
N LEU A 80 -14.71 -16.58 5.29
CA LEU A 80 -15.98 -17.05 5.87
C LEU A 80 -16.07 -18.57 5.94
N PHE A 81 -15.34 -19.28 5.07
CA PHE A 81 -15.33 -20.73 4.97
C PHE A 81 -14.07 -21.37 5.59
N GLY A 82 -13.39 -20.65 6.49
CA GLY A 82 -12.17 -21.14 7.15
C GLY A 82 -10.91 -21.14 6.28
N GLY A 83 -10.99 -20.61 5.06
CA GLY A 83 -9.82 -20.37 4.21
C GLY A 83 -8.99 -19.23 4.79
N LYS A 84 -7.67 -19.42 4.84
CA LYS A 84 -6.74 -18.30 5.08
C LYS A 84 -6.65 -17.49 3.78
N ASN A 85 -6.85 -16.17 3.87
CA ASN A 85 -6.44 -15.28 2.79
C ASN A 85 -4.92 -15.30 2.72
N GLU A 86 -4.37 -16.10 1.82
CA GLU A 86 -2.95 -16.02 1.46
C GLU A 86 -2.66 -14.73 0.66
N TYR A 87 -3.73 -14.09 0.15
CA TYR A 87 -3.73 -12.89 -0.70
C TYR A 87 -4.57 -11.76 -0.11
N ASP A 88 -4.52 -11.55 1.20
CA ASP A 88 -4.79 -10.19 1.67
C ASP A 88 -3.68 -9.31 1.06
N ILE A 89 -4.01 -8.11 0.59
CA ILE A 89 -3.06 -7.14 0.00
C ILE A 89 -2.24 -6.61 1.18
N THR A 90 -1.49 -7.49 1.84
CA THR A 90 -0.78 -7.21 3.06
C THR A 90 0.56 -6.66 2.66
N ASP A 91 0.63 -5.35 2.73
CA ASP A 91 1.81 -4.56 3.05
C ASP A 91 2.40 -4.95 4.43
N ALA A 92 2.50 -6.24 4.72
CA ALA A 92 3.00 -6.80 5.96
C ALA A 92 3.46 -8.24 5.70
N PRO A 93 4.67 -8.64 6.13
CA PRO A 93 5.02 -10.05 6.20
C PRO A 93 4.05 -10.73 7.17
N GLN A 94 3.37 -11.79 6.72
CA GLN A 94 2.39 -12.57 7.47
C GLN A 94 2.72 -12.71 8.97
N GLY A 95 2.10 -11.86 9.79
CA GLY A 95 1.95 -12.02 11.22
C GLY A 95 0.52 -12.44 11.49
N ASN A 96 0.31 -13.59 12.11
CA ASN A 96 -1.02 -14.10 12.47
C ASN A 96 -1.82 -13.00 13.17
N GLY A 97 -2.87 -12.49 12.52
CA GLY A 97 -3.94 -11.75 13.18
C GLY A 97 -4.62 -12.65 14.21
N PRO A 98 -5.30 -12.07 15.23
CA PRO A 98 -5.85 -12.82 16.33
C PRO A 98 -6.85 -13.82 15.79
N SER A 99 -6.55 -15.11 16.00
CA SER A 99 -7.53 -16.18 15.87
C SER A 99 -8.66 -15.88 16.84
N GLY A 100 -9.83 -15.52 16.30
CA GLY A 100 -11.08 -15.61 17.04
C GLY A 100 -11.37 -17.08 17.30
N SER A 101 -10.71 -17.67 18.30
CA SER A 101 -11.19 -18.89 18.91
C SER A 101 -12.37 -18.48 19.79
N SER A 102 -13.57 -18.84 19.34
CA SER A 102 -14.77 -18.88 20.16
C SER A 102 -14.54 -19.83 21.33
N GLU A 103 -14.03 -19.31 22.44
CA GLU A 103 -14.11 -19.99 23.73
C GLU A 103 -15.56 -19.90 24.18
N LYS A 104 -16.28 -21.03 24.06
CA LYS A 104 -17.56 -21.22 24.74
C LYS A 104 -17.32 -21.02 26.23
N ALA A 105 -17.87 -19.94 26.78
CA ALA A 105 -17.97 -19.76 28.22
C ALA A 105 -18.69 -20.95 28.83
N LYS A 106 -17.96 -21.80 29.55
CA LYS A 106 -18.55 -22.71 30.53
C LYS A 106 -18.81 -21.87 31.78
N VAL A 107 -20.10 -21.64 32.03
CA VAL A 107 -20.61 -21.25 33.34
C VAL A 107 -20.49 -22.48 34.23
N ASP A 108 -19.51 -22.51 35.12
CA ASP A 108 -19.54 -23.43 36.26
C ASP A 108 -20.07 -22.68 37.48
N GLN A 109 -21.26 -23.11 37.90
CA GLN A 109 -21.91 -22.75 39.14
C GLN A 109 -21.14 -23.37 40.31
N GLY A 110 -21.24 -22.68 41.46
CA GLY A 110 -20.45 -22.95 42.65
C GLY A 110 -20.57 -24.36 43.24
N GLY A 111 -19.50 -24.72 43.93
CA GLY A 111 -19.44 -25.81 44.90
C GLY A 111 -18.46 -25.41 45.99
N LYS A 112 -19.00 -25.31 47.22
CA LYS A 112 -18.24 -25.19 48.47
C LYS A 112 -17.28 -26.37 48.60
N ASP A 113 -16.09 -26.16 49.16
CA ASP A 113 -15.72 -26.74 50.47
C ASP A 113 -14.25 -26.43 50.86
N SER A 114 -14.08 -26.53 52.17
CA SER A 114 -13.05 -26.08 53.10
C SER A 114 -11.68 -26.78 53.06
N SER A 115 -10.62 -26.04 53.42
CA SER A 115 -9.52 -26.40 54.37
C SER A 115 -8.42 -25.32 54.27
N ALA A 116 -8.15 -24.48 55.28
CA ALA A 116 -7.47 -24.69 56.57
C ALA A 116 -5.92 -24.66 56.51
N SER A 117 -5.36 -23.78 57.35
CA SER A 117 -3.94 -23.66 57.80
C SER A 117 -2.98 -22.92 56.85
N GLY A 118 -2.15 -21.95 57.24
CA GLY A 118 -1.80 -21.34 58.53
C GLY A 118 -0.85 -20.15 58.26
N ASN A 119 -1.06 -18.99 58.90
CA ASN A 119 -0.27 -18.45 60.02
C ASN A 119 0.94 -17.56 59.59
N GLY A 120 1.00 -16.30 60.05
CA GLY A 120 2.24 -15.49 59.90
C GLY A 120 2.19 -13.94 59.93
N LYS A 121 1.54 -13.33 60.93
CA LYS A 121 1.89 -12.07 61.66
C LYS A 121 2.35 -10.76 60.96
N ASN A 122 1.62 -9.69 61.35
CA ASN A 122 1.98 -8.30 61.73
C ASN A 122 2.63 -7.36 60.68
N SER A 123 2.19 -6.11 60.50
CA SER A 123 1.85 -5.10 61.52
C SER A 123 0.91 -3.99 60.99
N ARG A 124 0.23 -3.32 61.93
CA ARG A 124 -0.78 -2.26 61.77
C ARG A 124 -0.15 -0.86 61.82
N HIS A 125 -0.76 0.11 61.13
CA HIS A 125 -1.17 1.45 61.62
C HIS A 125 -2.14 2.05 60.58
N ARG A 126 -3.46 2.18 60.87
CA ARG A 126 -4.25 3.36 61.32
C ARG A 126 -3.89 4.69 60.64
N HIS A 127 -4.80 5.64 60.37
CA HIS A 127 -6.23 5.74 60.03
C HIS A 127 -6.45 7.24 59.66
N HIS A 128 -7.62 7.56 59.08
CA HIS A 128 -8.20 8.89 58.76
C HIS A 128 -7.79 9.49 57.39
N GLY A 129 -8.70 9.95 56.52
CA GLY A 129 -10.16 10.13 56.60
C GLY A 129 -10.57 11.52 56.09
N GLY A 130 -11.57 11.58 55.21
CA GLY A 130 -12.35 12.78 54.83
C GLY A 130 -11.88 13.46 53.53
N ASP A 131 -12.57 13.26 52.41
CA ASP A 131 -13.79 13.96 51.92
C ASP A 131 -13.51 15.31 51.23
N SER A 132 -13.74 15.37 49.91
CA SER A 132 -14.79 16.16 49.24
C SER A 132 -14.43 17.65 49.08
N THR A 133 -14.43 18.30 47.91
CA THR A 133 -15.60 18.63 47.08
C THR A 133 -15.15 19.40 45.83
N GLN A 134 -16.00 19.38 44.80
CA GLN A 134 -15.98 20.23 43.60
C GLN A 134 -16.11 21.73 43.93
N ALA A 135 -15.58 22.61 43.07
CA ALA A 135 -16.38 23.59 42.30
C ALA A 135 -15.48 24.56 41.50
N ASN A 136 -16.04 24.99 40.36
CA ASN A 136 -15.59 26.02 39.44
C ASN A 136 -15.43 27.40 40.12
N ASP A 137 -14.58 28.29 39.61
CA ASP A 137 -15.05 29.38 38.72
C ASP A 137 -13.90 30.29 38.21
N ALA A 138 -14.25 31.05 37.18
CA ALA A 138 -13.43 31.90 36.33
C ALA A 138 -13.02 33.27 36.93
N GLY A 139 -12.07 33.94 36.25
CA GLY A 139 -11.82 35.39 36.33
C GLY A 139 -10.32 35.74 36.21
N LEU A 140 -9.79 36.08 35.03
CA LEU A 140 -9.57 37.47 34.56
C LEU A 140 -8.71 38.33 35.50
N ASP A 141 -7.44 38.58 35.16
CA ASP A 141 -6.94 39.95 34.97
C ASP A 141 -5.61 39.99 34.17
N THR A 142 -5.46 41.13 33.51
CA THR A 142 -4.49 41.72 32.59
C THR A 142 -3.03 41.76 33.12
N SER A 143 -1.98 41.81 32.30
CA SER A 143 -1.56 43.04 31.60
C SER A 143 -0.32 42.85 30.68
N LYS A 144 -0.46 43.42 29.47
CA LYS A 144 0.47 44.12 28.54
C LYS A 144 2.00 44.12 28.77
N HIS A 145 2.75 43.84 27.69
CA HIS A 145 3.73 44.78 27.10
C HIS A 145 3.94 44.54 25.58
N HIS A 146 4.09 45.65 24.85
CA HIS A 146 4.21 45.81 23.40
C HIS A 146 5.61 45.51 22.85
N HIS A 147 5.70 45.01 21.62
CA HIS A 147 6.42 45.70 20.53
C HIS A 147 5.79 45.36 19.17
N ARG A 148 5.58 46.42 18.38
CA ARG A 148 4.90 46.48 17.08
C ARG A 148 5.96 46.74 16.01
N GLY A 149 5.77 46.20 14.83
CA GLY A 149 6.57 46.47 13.63
C GLY A 149 5.81 45.99 12.39
N ASP A 150 4.84 46.79 11.96
CA ASP A 150 4.05 46.61 10.74
C ASP A 150 4.90 46.90 9.49
N SER A 151 4.60 46.27 8.34
CA SER A 151 4.08 46.98 7.16
C SER A 151 3.82 46.05 5.95
N ALA A 152 2.88 46.51 5.13
CA ALA A 152 2.06 45.76 4.20
C ALA A 152 2.53 45.79 2.73
N LEU A 153 1.95 44.85 1.97
CA LEU A 153 1.48 44.89 0.57
C LEU A 153 1.56 46.24 -0.18
N VAL A 154 1.86 46.17 -1.49
CA VAL A 154 1.01 46.72 -2.59
C VAL A 154 1.52 46.22 -3.96
N ALA A 155 0.56 46.01 -4.87
CA ALA A 155 0.68 45.61 -6.27
C ALA A 155 0.94 46.80 -7.22
N GLY A 156 1.40 46.52 -8.46
CA GLY A 156 1.36 47.50 -9.56
C GLY A 156 1.94 46.99 -10.88
N GLN A 157 1.11 46.96 -11.92
CA GLN A 157 1.38 46.61 -13.32
C GLN A 157 2.27 47.63 -14.04
N GLY A 158 2.88 47.25 -15.17
CA GLY A 158 3.33 48.20 -16.20
C GLY A 158 4.28 47.59 -17.24
N ALA A 159 3.97 47.78 -18.52
CA ALA A 159 4.57 47.12 -19.68
C ALA A 159 5.70 47.93 -20.38
N ASN A 160 6.32 47.24 -21.36
CA ASN A 160 6.97 47.71 -22.61
C ASN A 160 8.50 47.91 -22.71
N ARG A 161 9.05 47.11 -23.64
CA ARG A 161 9.92 47.42 -24.82
C ARG A 161 11.44 47.63 -24.69
N GLU A 162 12.07 47.25 -25.83
CA GLU A 162 13.47 47.40 -26.28
C GLU A 162 14.46 46.36 -25.71
N GLY A 163 15.21 45.56 -26.46
CA GLY A 163 15.63 45.60 -27.86
C GLY A 163 17.13 45.91 -27.94
N ASN A 164 18.02 44.91 -28.05
CA ASN A 164 19.09 44.93 -29.06
C ASN A 164 19.93 43.64 -29.12
N HIS A 165 20.39 43.41 -30.35
CA HIS A 165 21.24 42.33 -30.87
C HIS A 165 22.69 42.37 -30.38
N HIS A 166 23.37 41.22 -30.42
CA HIS A 166 24.71 41.12 -31.02
C HIS A 166 24.99 39.74 -31.64
N HIS A 167 25.47 39.78 -32.88
CA HIS A 167 25.96 38.70 -33.75
C HIS A 167 27.39 38.25 -33.37
N HIS A 168 27.74 36.98 -33.67
CA HIS A 168 28.86 36.60 -34.56
C HIS A 168 28.85 35.08 -34.85
N ALA A 169 28.72 34.72 -36.13
CA ALA A 169 29.69 33.97 -36.98
C ALA A 169 29.72 32.44 -36.72
N LYS A 170 29.09 31.62 -37.59
CA LYS A 170 29.65 31.00 -38.81
C LYS A 170 30.93 30.20 -38.54
N ASP A 171 30.86 28.87 -38.60
CA ASP A 171 31.46 28.14 -39.73
C ASP A 171 30.96 26.70 -39.85
N SER A 172 31.03 26.21 -41.09
CA SER A 172 30.47 24.98 -41.65
C SER A 172 31.54 24.27 -42.48
N THR A 173 31.59 22.93 -42.44
CA THR A 173 32.12 22.03 -43.50
C THR A 173 31.69 20.59 -43.11
N GLN A 174 30.83 19.83 -43.83
CA GLN A 174 30.96 19.22 -45.18
C GLN A 174 32.24 18.36 -45.28
N THR A 175 32.25 17.04 -45.50
CA THR A 175 31.87 16.22 -46.69
C THR A 175 31.90 14.72 -46.26
N ASP A 176 31.02 13.79 -46.64
CA ASP A 176 30.58 13.20 -47.93
C ASP A 176 31.41 11.99 -48.45
N THR A 177 30.67 10.99 -48.97
CA THR A 177 31.02 9.82 -49.81
C THR A 177 31.69 8.60 -49.13
N GLY A 178 31.35 7.32 -49.41
CA GLY A 178 30.36 6.68 -50.28
C GLY A 178 30.73 5.20 -50.53
N LYS A 179 29.72 4.38 -50.93
CA LYS A 179 29.80 3.24 -51.90
C LYS A 179 30.57 1.95 -51.49
N THR A 180 30.20 0.69 -51.80
CA THR A 180 29.07 -0.01 -52.47
C THR A 180 29.18 -1.53 -52.14
N PHE A 181 28.06 -2.25 -52.20
CA PHE A 181 27.87 -3.72 -52.33
C PHE A 181 28.55 -4.37 -53.55
N ILE A 182 28.81 -5.70 -53.51
CA ILE A 182 28.49 -6.80 -54.49
C ILE A 182 28.69 -8.16 -53.74
N ALA A 183 27.68 -9.01 -53.47
CA ALA A 183 27.06 -10.11 -54.27
C ALA A 183 27.98 -11.33 -54.52
N ALA A 184 27.60 -12.61 -54.65
CA ALA A 184 26.38 -13.44 -54.51
C ALA A 184 26.82 -14.92 -54.74
N ASN A 185 26.09 -15.93 -54.26
CA ASN A 185 25.56 -16.98 -55.16
C ASN A 185 24.45 -17.84 -54.53
N LYS A 186 23.57 -18.32 -55.41
CA LYS A 186 22.32 -19.09 -55.23
C LYS A 186 22.55 -20.61 -55.17
N ASP A 187 21.61 -21.34 -54.57
CA ASP A 187 20.83 -22.46 -55.19
C ASP A 187 19.75 -22.95 -54.19
N LYS A 188 18.45 -22.76 -54.45
CA LYS A 188 17.45 -23.71 -55.02
C LYS A 188 17.18 -25.00 -54.21
N HIS A 189 16.06 -25.07 -53.46
CA HIS A 189 14.85 -25.88 -53.79
C HIS A 189 13.87 -26.02 -52.58
N THR A 190 12.59 -25.75 -52.89
CA THR A 190 11.32 -26.33 -52.43
C THR A 190 11.11 -27.05 -51.07
N ASP A 191 9.95 -26.72 -50.51
CA ASP A 191 8.99 -27.56 -49.76
C ASP A 191 8.78 -27.40 -48.23
N SER A 192 7.47 -27.35 -47.97
CA SER A 192 6.65 -27.32 -46.77
C SER A 192 6.96 -28.27 -45.60
N LEU A 193 6.31 -27.93 -44.47
CA LEU A 193 5.75 -28.80 -43.42
C LEU A 193 6.65 -29.26 -42.25
N ALA A 194 6.16 -28.88 -41.06
CA ALA A 194 5.99 -29.69 -39.86
C ALA A 194 7.18 -30.06 -38.94
N THR A 195 6.99 -29.67 -37.67
CA THR A 195 7.22 -30.41 -36.40
C THR A 195 8.57 -31.05 -36.06
N ASP A 196 8.96 -30.71 -34.83
CA ASP A 196 9.52 -31.58 -33.77
C ASP A 196 11.04 -31.82 -33.62
N THR A 197 11.51 -31.36 -32.45
CA THR A 197 12.40 -31.99 -31.47
C THR A 197 13.75 -32.61 -31.88
N ALA A 198 14.84 -32.03 -31.36
CA ALA A 198 16.01 -32.68 -30.73
C ALA A 198 16.95 -31.55 -30.23
N LYS A 199 17.41 -31.43 -28.97
CA LYS A 199 18.35 -32.23 -28.15
C LYS A 199 19.75 -32.47 -28.75
N HIS A 200 20.75 -32.40 -27.85
CA HIS A 200 22.22 -32.49 -27.98
C HIS A 200 22.91 -31.12 -28.12
N ASP A 201 24.07 -30.83 -27.52
CA ASP A 201 24.98 -31.59 -26.65
C ASP A 201 25.92 -30.56 -25.99
N SER A 202 26.45 -30.84 -24.80
CA SER A 202 27.60 -30.10 -24.28
C SER A 202 28.69 -31.07 -23.83
N THR A 203 29.84 -30.87 -24.45
CA THR A 203 31.07 -31.65 -24.47
C THR A 203 31.74 -31.80 -23.10
N GLN A 204 32.27 -32.99 -22.85
CA GLN A 204 33.19 -33.31 -21.74
C GLN A 204 34.62 -32.81 -22.03
N ILE A 205 35.31 -32.35 -20.98
CA ILE A 205 36.77 -32.46 -20.85
C ILE A 205 37.08 -32.96 -19.44
N ALA A 206 37.96 -33.96 -19.38
CA ALA A 206 38.35 -34.72 -18.19
C ALA A 206 39.66 -34.18 -17.55
N SER A 207 39.81 -34.36 -16.23
CA SER A 207 41.11 -34.63 -15.61
C SER A 207 40.94 -35.39 -14.29
N ALA A 208 41.87 -36.30 -14.03
CA ALA A 208 41.77 -37.48 -13.18
C ALA A 208 42.14 -37.29 -11.69
N GLY A 209 41.63 -38.21 -10.86
CA GLY A 209 42.41 -38.94 -9.83
C GLY A 209 42.54 -38.33 -8.44
N GLY A 210 41.86 -38.92 -7.45
CA GLY A 210 42.16 -38.71 -6.03
C GLY A 210 41.04 -39.18 -5.10
N SER A 211 41.37 -40.11 -4.21
CA SER A 211 40.50 -40.92 -3.35
C SER A 211 39.70 -40.17 -2.26
N ASP A 212 38.59 -40.82 -1.87
CA ASP A 212 37.96 -40.85 -0.55
C ASP A 212 36.82 -39.88 -0.15
N ARG A 213 35.67 -40.55 0.11
CA ARG A 213 34.47 -40.21 0.91
C ARG A 213 33.34 -39.43 0.21
N PRO A 214 32.09 -39.93 0.27
CA PRO A 214 30.95 -39.27 -0.36
C PRO A 214 30.53 -38.04 0.45
N LYS A 215 30.96 -36.85 0.00
CA LYS A 215 30.28 -35.61 0.37
C LYS A 215 28.91 -35.61 -0.28
N LYS A 216 27.89 -35.50 0.56
CA LYS A 216 26.50 -35.33 0.16
C LYS A 216 26.36 -33.96 -0.49
N ASP A 217 26.35 -33.91 -1.82
CA ASP A 217 26.17 -32.68 -2.58
C ASP A 217 24.91 -31.94 -2.12
N SER A 218 25.12 -30.73 -1.59
CA SER A 218 24.06 -29.77 -1.40
C SER A 218 23.56 -29.36 -2.77
N LYS A 219 22.42 -29.93 -3.20
CA LYS A 219 21.61 -29.32 -4.25
C LYS A 219 21.34 -27.88 -3.82
N THR A 220 21.98 -26.94 -4.51
CA THR A 220 21.48 -25.59 -4.67
C THR A 220 20.17 -25.72 -5.43
N ASP A 221 19.10 -25.97 -4.68
CA ASP A 221 17.75 -25.84 -5.20
C ASP A 221 17.61 -24.39 -5.64
N ASN A 222 17.67 -24.15 -6.96
CA ASN A 222 17.12 -22.95 -7.56
C ASN A 222 15.68 -22.86 -7.05
N ILE A 223 15.44 -21.97 -6.08
CA ILE A 223 14.11 -21.66 -5.56
C ILE A 223 13.40 -20.90 -6.69
N SER A 224 12.98 -21.61 -7.73
CA SER A 224 12.03 -21.10 -8.69
C SER A 224 10.74 -20.85 -7.93
N ALA A 225 10.25 -19.61 -7.97
CA ALA A 225 8.99 -19.22 -7.37
C ALA A 225 7.89 -20.23 -7.75
N PRO A 226 7.02 -20.63 -6.81
CA PRO A 226 5.97 -21.61 -7.09
C PRO A 226 5.12 -21.13 -8.29
N LYS A 227 4.82 -22.04 -9.23
CA LYS A 227 3.93 -21.75 -10.37
C LYS A 227 2.60 -21.22 -9.84
N LYS A 228 2.36 -19.92 -9.99
CA LYS A 228 1.13 -19.25 -9.59
C LYS A 228 -0.01 -19.69 -10.53
N ASN A 229 -1.04 -20.32 -9.98
CA ASN A 229 -2.25 -20.63 -10.73
C ASN A 229 -3.12 -19.37 -10.78
N PHE A 230 -3.13 -18.67 -11.92
CA PHE A 230 -3.89 -17.44 -12.15
C PHE A 230 -5.34 -17.47 -11.65
N LEU A 231 -6.04 -18.60 -11.84
CA LEU A 231 -7.44 -18.75 -11.42
C LEU A 231 -7.63 -18.76 -9.89
N VAL A 232 -6.59 -19.11 -9.13
CA VAL A 232 -6.62 -19.11 -7.66
C VAL A 232 -6.69 -17.69 -7.12
N ASP A 233 -6.16 -16.70 -7.83
CA ASP A 233 -6.23 -15.30 -7.40
C ASP A 233 -7.69 -14.77 -7.45
N TYR A 234 -8.52 -15.35 -8.31
CA TYR A 234 -9.91 -14.96 -8.57
C TYR A 234 -10.97 -15.77 -7.80
N THR A 235 -10.58 -16.65 -6.88
CA THR A 235 -11.54 -17.56 -6.23
C THR A 235 -12.67 -16.82 -5.50
N ASP A 236 -12.40 -15.68 -4.85
CA ASP A 236 -13.44 -14.90 -4.16
C ASP A 236 -14.49 -14.36 -5.12
N TRP A 237 -14.12 -14.02 -6.35
CA TRP A 237 -15.06 -13.60 -7.38
C TRP A 237 -15.88 -14.78 -7.90
N GLY A 238 -15.25 -15.95 -8.03
CA GLY A 238 -15.95 -17.20 -8.34
C GLY A 238 -16.98 -17.56 -7.28
N ILE A 239 -16.64 -17.42 -6.00
CA ILE A 239 -17.58 -17.61 -4.88
C ILE A 239 -18.71 -16.58 -4.94
N ALA A 240 -18.40 -15.30 -5.18
CA ALA A 240 -19.41 -14.25 -5.34
C ALA A 240 -20.36 -14.55 -6.50
N LEU A 241 -19.85 -15.07 -7.62
CA LEU A 241 -20.64 -15.45 -8.78
C LEU A 241 -21.55 -16.65 -8.45
N LEU A 242 -21.04 -17.65 -7.74
CA LEU A 242 -21.84 -18.79 -7.28
C LEU A 242 -22.98 -18.34 -6.36
N ILE A 243 -22.70 -17.44 -5.41
CA ILE A 243 -23.72 -16.80 -4.56
C ILE A 243 -24.76 -16.06 -5.43
N GLY A 244 -24.30 -15.34 -6.46
CA GLY A 244 -25.16 -14.67 -7.43
C GLY A 244 -26.08 -15.64 -8.18
N ILE A 245 -25.55 -16.76 -8.66
CA ILE A 245 -26.30 -17.80 -9.39
C ILE A 245 -27.36 -18.41 -8.49
N ILE A 246 -26.95 -18.92 -7.31
CA ILE A 246 -27.86 -19.57 -6.35
C ILE A 246 -28.94 -18.59 -5.90
N GLY A 247 -28.54 -17.38 -5.49
CA GLY A 247 -29.47 -16.34 -5.05
C GLY A 247 -30.42 -15.90 -6.17
N GLY A 248 -29.94 -15.81 -7.42
CA GLY A 248 -30.75 -15.44 -8.57
C GLY A 248 -31.78 -16.49 -8.94
N LEU A 249 -31.43 -17.77 -8.80
CA LEU A 249 -32.36 -18.91 -8.94
C LEU A 249 -33.40 -18.90 -7.82
N ILE A 250 -32.98 -18.75 -6.56
CA ILE A 250 -33.90 -18.63 -5.40
C ILE A 250 -34.87 -17.46 -5.61
N TRP A 251 -34.36 -16.27 -5.97
CA TRP A 251 -35.21 -15.12 -6.30
C TRP A 251 -36.21 -15.50 -7.39
N THR A 252 -35.77 -16.18 -8.44
CA THR A 252 -36.64 -16.61 -9.55
C THR A 252 -37.74 -17.57 -9.13
N LEU A 253 -37.46 -18.47 -8.20
CA LEU A 253 -38.44 -19.42 -7.67
C LEU A 253 -39.47 -18.75 -6.76
N ILE A 254 -39.06 -17.75 -5.97
CA ILE A 254 -39.94 -17.03 -5.04
C ILE A 254 -40.80 -15.99 -5.79
N ASP A 255 -40.24 -15.30 -6.79
CA ASP A 255 -40.86 -14.19 -7.52
C ASP A 255 -41.75 -14.69 -8.68
N ARG A 256 -42.65 -15.65 -8.39
CA ARG A 256 -43.54 -16.28 -9.38
C ARG A 256 -44.72 -15.41 -9.81
N ASN A 257 -45.07 -14.35 -9.08
CA ASN A 257 -46.29 -13.58 -9.36
C ASN A 257 -46.24 -12.07 -9.04
N ARG A 258 -45.07 -11.41 -9.03
CA ARG A 258 -44.99 -9.96 -8.73
C ARG A 258 -44.22 -9.13 -9.75
N THR A 259 -44.87 -8.05 -10.17
CA THR A 259 -44.40 -6.88 -10.91
C THR A 259 -43.35 -6.11 -10.10
N LYS A 260 -42.13 -6.66 -9.96
CA LYS A 260 -40.99 -5.89 -9.45
C LYS A 260 -40.54 -4.86 -10.48
N ALA A 261 -40.32 -3.63 -10.04
CA ALA A 261 -39.76 -2.57 -10.87
C ALA A 261 -38.25 -2.79 -11.06
N TYR A 262 -37.89 -3.68 -11.99
CA TYR A 262 -36.50 -4.00 -12.35
C TYR A 262 -35.67 -2.77 -12.71
N ASP A 263 -36.28 -1.76 -13.33
CA ASP A 263 -35.61 -0.51 -13.66
C ASP A 263 -35.17 0.28 -12.41
N ILE A 264 -35.97 0.23 -11.33
CA ILE A 264 -35.64 0.88 -10.05
C ILE A 264 -34.52 0.10 -9.36
N LEU A 265 -34.58 -1.23 -9.37
CA LEU A 265 -33.51 -2.07 -8.83
C LEU A 265 -32.20 -1.85 -9.60
N TYR A 266 -32.27 -1.74 -10.93
CA TYR A 266 -31.11 -1.44 -11.77
C TYR A 266 -30.51 -0.07 -11.45
N TYR A 267 -31.35 0.95 -11.21
CA TYR A 267 -30.90 2.25 -10.73
C TYR A 267 -30.09 2.11 -9.43
N TRP A 268 -30.61 1.40 -8.43
CA TRP A 268 -29.96 1.29 -7.12
C TRP A 268 -28.66 0.50 -7.14
N ILE A 269 -28.60 -0.62 -7.87
CA ILE A 269 -27.34 -1.38 -7.98
C ILE A 269 -26.26 -0.56 -8.69
N ARG A 270 -26.62 0.24 -9.70
CA ARG A 270 -25.67 1.18 -10.31
C ARG A 270 -25.22 2.26 -9.32
N VAL A 271 -26.09 2.75 -8.44
CA VAL A 271 -25.69 3.68 -7.38
C VAL A 271 -24.67 3.02 -6.46
N VAL A 272 -24.93 1.81 -5.96
CA VAL A 272 -24.03 1.05 -5.08
C VAL A 272 -22.67 0.84 -5.75
N VAL A 273 -22.66 0.30 -6.97
CA VAL A 273 -21.41 0.01 -7.70
C VAL A 273 -20.61 1.29 -7.99
N ARG A 274 -21.27 2.39 -8.41
CA ARG A 274 -20.58 3.67 -8.65
C ARG A 274 -19.93 4.23 -7.40
N TYR A 275 -20.65 4.26 -6.28
CA TYR A 275 -20.10 4.78 -5.03
C TYR A 275 -18.99 3.88 -4.52
N ARG A 276 -19.13 2.56 -4.60
CA ARG A 276 -18.07 1.60 -4.26
C ARG A 276 -16.82 1.83 -5.10
N ALA A 277 -16.96 1.90 -6.42
CA ALA A 277 -15.86 2.13 -7.35
C ALA A 277 -15.18 3.48 -7.09
N GLY A 278 -15.99 4.56 -6.94
CA GLY A 278 -15.49 5.91 -6.69
C GLY A 278 -14.74 6.03 -5.37
N ILE A 279 -15.32 5.53 -4.27
CA ILE A 279 -14.67 5.51 -2.95
C ILE A 279 -13.34 4.77 -3.00
N GLY A 280 -13.31 3.59 -3.64
CA GLY A 280 -12.11 2.77 -3.71
C GLY A 280 -10.98 3.42 -4.50
N ILE A 281 -11.27 3.96 -5.69
CA ILE A 281 -10.23 4.57 -6.52
C ILE A 281 -9.72 5.89 -5.94
N ILE A 282 -10.55 6.63 -5.21
CA ILE A 282 -10.11 7.85 -4.52
C ILE A 282 -9.01 7.54 -3.50
N GLY A 283 -9.18 6.45 -2.73
CA GLY A 283 -8.14 6.01 -1.79
C GLY A 283 -6.80 5.80 -2.48
N PHE A 284 -6.78 5.04 -3.58
CA PHE A 284 -5.55 4.80 -4.35
C PHE A 284 -4.99 6.07 -4.98
N GLY A 285 -5.86 6.92 -5.53
CA GLY A 285 -5.48 8.18 -6.15
C GLY A 285 -4.69 9.09 -5.21
N PHE A 286 -5.05 9.13 -3.92
CA PHE A 286 -4.30 9.90 -2.93
C PHE A 286 -2.89 9.37 -2.65
N THR A 287 -2.70 8.05 -2.59
CA THR A 287 -1.36 7.44 -2.41
C THR A 287 -0.41 7.69 -3.58
N LYS A 288 -0.94 8.13 -4.73
CA LYS A 288 -0.18 8.59 -5.90
C LYS A 288 -0.03 10.10 -5.95
N LEU A 289 -1.10 10.83 -5.63
CA LEU A 289 -1.09 12.30 -5.53
C LEU A 289 -0.05 12.77 -4.51
N PHE A 290 0.06 12.06 -3.39
CA PHE A 290 1.15 12.17 -2.43
C PHE A 290 2.03 10.94 -2.61
N PRO A 291 3.24 11.04 -3.21
CA PRO A 291 4.09 9.91 -3.63
C PRO A 291 4.52 8.87 -2.56
N THR A 292 3.57 8.24 -1.87
CA THR A 292 3.77 7.27 -0.78
C THR A 292 3.61 5.83 -1.26
N GLN A 293 2.97 5.60 -2.42
CA GLN A 293 2.86 4.27 -3.03
C GLN A 293 4.17 3.79 -3.65
N MET A 294 4.83 4.62 -4.46
CA MET A 294 6.15 4.35 -5.03
C MET A 294 7.08 5.50 -4.63
N PRO A 295 7.65 5.46 -3.41
CA PRO A 295 8.54 6.50 -2.94
C PRO A 295 9.86 6.49 -3.74
N TYR A 296 10.54 7.63 -3.74
CA TYR A 296 11.86 7.76 -4.35
C TYR A 296 12.83 6.73 -3.75
N PRO A 297 13.73 6.12 -4.55
CA PRO A 297 14.68 5.12 -4.06
C PRO A 297 15.51 5.65 -2.88
N SER A 298 15.66 4.82 -1.84
CA SER A 298 16.57 5.11 -0.72
C SER A 298 18.04 5.02 -1.20
N LEU A 299 18.98 5.53 -0.41
CA LEU A 299 20.40 5.48 -0.79
C LEU A 299 20.89 4.03 -0.94
N GLY A 300 20.47 3.12 -0.04
CA GLY A 300 20.77 1.69 -0.15
C GLY A 300 20.22 1.06 -1.43
N LEU A 301 19.00 1.44 -1.85
CA LEU A 301 18.45 1.01 -3.15
C LEU A 301 19.25 1.57 -4.33
N LEU A 302 19.68 2.83 -4.29
CA LEU A 302 20.53 3.40 -5.34
C LEU A 302 21.93 2.78 -5.41
N ASN A 303 22.36 2.10 -4.33
CA ASN A 303 23.64 1.40 -4.25
C ASN A 303 23.54 -0.09 -4.61
N SER A 304 22.33 -0.64 -4.65
CA SER A 304 22.07 -2.03 -5.03
C SER A 304 22.29 -2.25 -6.53
N ASN A 305 22.71 -3.46 -6.92
CA ASN A 305 22.90 -3.75 -8.34
C ASN A 305 21.54 -3.84 -9.04
N PHE A 306 21.47 -3.33 -10.27
CA PHE A 306 20.24 -3.36 -11.05
C PHE A 306 19.68 -4.79 -11.24
N GLY A 307 20.56 -5.77 -11.44
CA GLY A 307 20.19 -7.17 -11.60
C GLY A 307 19.67 -7.85 -10.32
N ASP A 308 19.82 -7.21 -9.16
CA ASP A 308 19.32 -7.72 -7.88
C ASP A 308 17.85 -7.32 -7.64
N PHE A 309 17.24 -6.51 -8.51
CA PHE A 309 15.84 -6.13 -8.37
C PHE A 309 14.89 -7.07 -9.08
N THR A 310 13.73 -7.34 -8.46
CA THR A 310 12.61 -8.00 -9.15
C THR A 310 12.00 -7.06 -10.21
N ALA A 311 11.31 -7.63 -11.20
CA ALA A 311 10.61 -6.87 -12.23
C ALA A 311 9.66 -5.81 -11.63
N GLN A 312 8.90 -6.18 -10.58
CA GLN A 312 8.04 -5.27 -9.83
C GLN A 312 8.83 -4.10 -9.24
N LYS A 313 9.95 -4.38 -8.57
CA LYS A 313 10.77 -3.35 -7.92
C LYS A 313 11.34 -2.39 -8.96
N ILE A 314 11.83 -2.89 -10.10
CA ILE A 314 12.31 -2.06 -11.22
C ILE A 314 11.22 -1.11 -11.70
N TYR A 315 10.01 -1.61 -11.93
CA TYR A 315 8.88 -0.78 -12.36
C TYR A 315 8.56 0.31 -11.32
N TRP A 316 8.51 -0.05 -10.03
CA TRP A 316 8.22 0.91 -8.96
C TRP A 316 9.30 1.97 -8.79
N LEU A 317 10.58 1.60 -8.86
CA LEU A 317 11.67 2.57 -8.79
C LEU A 317 11.66 3.49 -10.02
N SER A 318 11.32 2.97 -11.21
CA SER A 318 11.21 3.77 -12.45
C SER A 318 10.13 4.84 -12.35
N VAL A 319 8.98 4.53 -11.73
CA VAL A 319 7.94 5.53 -11.44
C VAL A 319 8.36 6.45 -10.29
N GLY A 320 9.00 5.92 -9.25
CA GLY A 320 9.43 6.66 -8.06
C GLY A 320 10.48 7.73 -8.32
N ILE A 321 11.36 7.53 -9.32
CA ILE A 321 12.34 8.55 -9.74
C ILE A 321 11.69 9.72 -10.52
N VAL A 322 10.46 9.55 -11.02
CA VAL A 322 9.68 10.59 -11.71
C VAL A 322 8.38 10.86 -10.93
N PRO A 323 8.46 11.49 -9.74
CA PRO A 323 7.32 11.59 -8.83
C PRO A 323 6.10 12.30 -9.44
N TRP A 324 6.31 13.29 -10.33
CA TRP A 324 5.22 13.99 -11.00
C TRP A 324 4.41 13.12 -11.97
N TYR A 325 5.01 12.07 -12.53
CA TYR A 325 4.27 11.09 -13.33
C TYR A 325 3.28 10.30 -12.46
N GLN A 326 3.71 9.90 -11.26
CA GLN A 326 2.84 9.29 -10.28
C GLN A 326 1.72 10.25 -9.84
N VAL A 327 2.04 11.52 -9.57
CA VAL A 327 1.05 12.56 -9.23
C VAL A 327 0.00 12.70 -10.32
N PHE A 328 0.40 12.74 -11.59
CA PHE A 328 -0.52 12.78 -12.73
C PHE A 328 -1.47 11.57 -12.72
N GLY A 329 -0.95 10.35 -12.52
CA GLY A 329 -1.77 9.16 -12.34
C GLY A 329 -2.76 9.29 -11.18
N GLY A 330 -2.33 9.85 -10.05
CA GLY A 330 -3.19 10.15 -8.91
C GLY A 330 -4.32 11.13 -9.23
N VAL A 331 -4.03 12.19 -9.99
CA VAL A 331 -5.05 13.15 -10.47
C VAL A 331 -6.08 12.46 -11.36
N VAL A 332 -5.65 11.62 -12.30
CA VAL A 332 -6.56 10.85 -13.18
C VAL A 332 -7.48 9.95 -12.36
N GLU A 333 -6.93 9.25 -11.35
CA GLU A 333 -7.70 8.37 -10.46
C GLU A 333 -8.70 9.14 -9.57
N LEU A 334 -8.29 10.27 -9.01
CA LEU A 334 -9.16 11.15 -8.23
C LEU A 334 -10.27 11.77 -9.07
N LEU A 335 -9.98 12.17 -10.32
CA LEU A 335 -10.98 12.66 -11.26
C LEU A 335 -11.97 11.54 -11.63
N ALA A 336 -11.50 10.34 -11.94
CA ALA A 336 -12.36 9.20 -12.22
C ALA A 336 -13.31 8.91 -11.05
N GLY A 337 -12.78 8.84 -9.83
CA GLY A 337 -13.57 8.58 -8.62
C GLY A 337 -14.53 9.71 -8.27
N GLY A 338 -14.08 10.96 -8.34
CA GLY A 338 -14.90 12.15 -8.09
C GLY A 338 -16.08 12.24 -9.06
N MET A 339 -15.84 11.99 -10.36
CA MET A 339 -16.89 11.99 -11.38
C MET A 339 -17.96 10.91 -11.16
N LEU A 340 -17.63 9.78 -10.53
CA LEU A 340 -18.59 8.70 -10.25
C LEU A 340 -19.65 9.08 -9.19
N PHE A 341 -19.35 10.03 -8.31
CA PHE A 341 -20.32 10.53 -7.31
C PHE A 341 -21.41 11.41 -7.93
N PHE A 342 -21.25 11.87 -9.17
CA PHE A 342 -22.23 12.72 -9.84
C PHE A 342 -22.84 11.99 -11.03
N ARG A 343 -24.16 11.83 -11.00
CA ARG A 343 -24.93 11.15 -12.07
C ARG A 343 -24.72 11.73 -13.48
N LYS A 344 -24.34 13.00 -13.60
CA LYS A 344 -24.11 13.65 -14.90
C LYS A 344 -22.74 13.29 -15.50
N THR A 345 -21.75 12.99 -14.67
CA THR A 345 -20.37 12.71 -15.09
C THR A 345 -19.98 11.24 -14.95
N SER A 346 -20.86 10.38 -14.42
CA SER A 346 -20.52 8.99 -14.12
C SER A 346 -20.08 8.17 -15.34
N THR A 347 -20.57 8.50 -16.54
CA THR A 347 -20.13 7.85 -17.78
C THR A 347 -18.66 8.16 -18.07
N PHE A 348 -18.25 9.42 -17.99
CA PHE A 348 -16.85 9.83 -18.14
C PHE A 348 -15.96 9.27 -17.03
N GLY A 349 -16.44 9.31 -15.78
CA GLY A 349 -15.74 8.70 -14.65
C GLY A 349 -15.51 7.19 -14.84
N ALA A 350 -16.50 6.47 -15.39
CA ALA A 350 -16.36 5.05 -15.70
C ALA A 350 -15.41 4.78 -16.85
N ILE A 351 -15.41 5.61 -17.91
CA ILE A 351 -14.44 5.50 -19.02
C ILE A 351 -13.01 5.71 -18.51
N LEU A 352 -12.78 6.78 -17.73
CA LEU A 352 -11.48 7.05 -17.12
C LEU A 352 -11.04 5.92 -16.20
N LEU A 353 -11.96 5.40 -15.38
CA LEU A 353 -11.69 4.27 -14.49
C LEU A 353 -11.29 3.02 -15.29
N VAL A 354 -12.04 2.65 -16.33
CA VAL A 354 -11.74 1.47 -17.15
C VAL A 354 -10.40 1.64 -17.90
N GLY A 355 -10.14 2.81 -18.47
CA GLY A 355 -8.89 3.08 -19.18
C GLY A 355 -7.67 3.05 -18.26
N ALA A 356 -7.71 3.81 -17.16
CA ALA A 356 -6.59 3.90 -16.23
C ALA A 356 -6.33 2.58 -15.50
N LEU A 357 -7.38 1.93 -14.97
CA LEU A 357 -7.21 0.70 -14.20
C LEU A 357 -7.00 -0.50 -15.11
N GLY A 358 -7.46 -0.46 -16.37
CA GLY A 358 -7.15 -1.49 -17.37
C GLY A 358 -5.65 -1.55 -17.67
N ASP A 359 -5.02 -0.39 -17.88
CA ASP A 359 -3.57 -0.30 -18.04
C ASP A 359 -2.82 -0.79 -16.78
N ILE A 360 -3.23 -0.31 -15.60
CA ILE A 360 -2.65 -0.74 -14.32
C ILE A 360 -2.80 -2.25 -14.11
N THR A 361 -3.95 -2.84 -14.44
CA THR A 361 -4.15 -4.29 -14.38
C THR A 361 -3.13 -5.02 -15.25
N PHE A 362 -2.93 -4.57 -16.48
CA PHE A 362 -1.97 -5.19 -17.39
C PHE A 362 -0.54 -5.07 -16.89
N VAL A 363 -0.13 -3.88 -16.44
CA VAL A 363 1.19 -3.65 -15.84
C VAL A 363 1.42 -4.57 -14.64
N ASN A 364 0.41 -4.77 -13.78
CA ASN A 364 0.55 -5.66 -12.63
C ASN A 364 0.72 -7.13 -13.03
N TYR A 365 0.11 -7.56 -14.13
CA TYR A 365 0.38 -8.88 -14.68
C TYR A 365 1.78 -8.99 -15.29
N ALA A 366 2.20 -7.98 -16.04
CA ALA A 366 3.47 -8.00 -16.75
C ALA A 366 4.67 -7.95 -15.79
N TYR A 367 4.57 -7.18 -14.70
CA TYR A 367 5.66 -6.97 -13.73
C TYR A 367 5.49 -7.74 -12.41
N ASP A 368 4.52 -8.66 -12.32
CA ASP A 368 4.18 -9.41 -11.09
C ASP A 368 3.92 -8.50 -9.88
N GLY A 369 3.15 -7.42 -10.08
CA GLY A 369 2.93 -6.37 -9.07
C GLY A 369 2.00 -6.75 -7.91
N GLY A 370 1.44 -7.96 -7.91
CA GLY A 370 0.68 -8.52 -6.80
C GLY A 370 -0.69 -7.87 -6.50
N VAL A 371 -1.11 -6.86 -7.28
CA VAL A 371 -2.40 -6.16 -7.08
C VAL A 371 -3.32 -6.19 -8.31
N HIS A 372 -3.06 -7.09 -9.27
CA HIS A 372 -3.81 -7.24 -10.52
C HIS A 372 -5.30 -7.53 -10.30
N VAL A 373 -5.66 -8.42 -9.36
CA VAL A 373 -7.07 -8.73 -9.05
C VAL A 373 -7.79 -7.48 -8.59
N TYR A 374 -7.17 -6.70 -7.71
CA TYR A 374 -7.79 -5.51 -7.16
C TYR A 374 -7.89 -4.37 -8.18
N ALA A 375 -6.92 -4.22 -9.08
CA ALA A 375 -7.03 -3.30 -10.20
C ALA A 375 -8.16 -3.73 -11.16
N PHE A 376 -8.23 -5.03 -11.49
CA PHE A 376 -9.24 -5.56 -12.40
C PHE A 376 -10.65 -5.49 -11.81
N TYR A 377 -10.78 -5.54 -10.48
CA TYR A 377 -12.03 -5.33 -9.76
C TYR A 377 -12.68 -3.99 -10.19
N PHE A 378 -11.90 -2.90 -10.22
CA PHE A 378 -12.42 -1.60 -10.64
C PHE A 378 -12.73 -1.53 -12.13
N VAL A 379 -11.99 -2.24 -12.97
CA VAL A 379 -12.31 -2.39 -14.40
C VAL A 379 -13.69 -3.04 -14.55
N LEU A 380 -13.94 -4.15 -13.83
CA LEU A 380 -15.23 -4.83 -13.83
C LEU A 380 -16.38 -3.93 -13.35
N LEU A 381 -16.18 -3.20 -12.25
CA LEU A 381 -17.18 -2.25 -11.76
C LEU A 381 -17.41 -1.09 -12.75
N GLY A 382 -16.34 -0.55 -13.33
CA GLY A 382 -16.40 0.52 -14.32
C GLY A 382 -17.15 0.09 -15.58
N LEU A 383 -16.86 -1.09 -16.11
CA LEU A 383 -17.57 -1.69 -17.24
C LEU A 383 -19.06 -1.88 -16.94
N PHE A 384 -19.42 -2.33 -15.72
CA PHE A 384 -20.83 -2.44 -15.32
C PHE A 384 -21.54 -1.08 -15.30
N VAL A 385 -20.89 -0.04 -14.78
CA VAL A 385 -21.45 1.33 -14.75
C VAL A 385 -21.62 1.86 -16.17
N LEU A 386 -20.64 1.61 -17.04
CA LEU A 386 -20.57 2.05 -18.43
C LEU A 386 -21.57 1.30 -19.33
N ALA A 387 -21.93 0.05 -18.99
CA ALA A 387 -22.77 -0.82 -19.81
C ALA A 387 -24.14 -0.20 -20.18
N ASP A 388 -24.73 0.64 -19.33
CA ASP A 388 -25.99 1.35 -19.64
C ASP A 388 -25.82 2.43 -20.73
N ASP A 389 -24.62 3.00 -20.83
CA ASP A 389 -24.32 4.08 -21.77
C ASP A 389 -23.63 3.54 -23.04
N LEU A 390 -23.03 2.33 -23.03
CA LEU A 390 -22.34 1.73 -24.20
C LEU A 390 -23.19 1.71 -25.49
N PRO A 391 -24.45 1.21 -25.50
CA PRO A 391 -25.23 1.21 -26.73
C PRO A 391 -25.53 2.62 -27.23
N LYS A 392 -25.69 3.58 -26.32
CA LYS A 392 -25.97 4.98 -26.64
C LYS A 392 -24.73 5.65 -27.25
N LEU A 393 -23.57 5.40 -26.65
CA LEU A 393 -22.28 5.88 -27.15
C LEU A 393 -21.93 5.25 -28.50
N TYR A 394 -22.18 3.96 -28.69
CA TYR A 394 -21.97 3.29 -29.97
C TYR A 394 -22.88 3.86 -31.07
N ASN A 395 -24.17 4.03 -30.77
CA ASN A 395 -25.10 4.66 -31.70
C ASN A 395 -24.67 6.08 -32.07
N LEU A 396 -24.24 6.87 -31.10
CA LEU A 396 -23.85 8.27 -31.31
C LEU A 396 -22.51 8.42 -32.03
N LEU A 397 -21.47 7.72 -31.57
CA LEU A 397 -20.07 7.94 -31.99
C LEU A 397 -19.63 7.05 -33.14
N ILE A 398 -20.20 5.84 -33.28
CA ILE A 398 -19.80 4.86 -34.29
C ILE A 398 -20.82 4.80 -35.43
N LEU A 399 -22.11 4.74 -35.09
CA LEU A 399 -23.18 4.73 -36.10
C LEU A 399 -23.66 6.13 -36.49
N GLU A 400 -23.15 7.18 -35.82
CA GLU A 400 -23.50 8.59 -36.06
C GLU A 400 -25.01 8.89 -36.01
N ARG A 401 -25.75 8.13 -35.20
CA ARG A 401 -27.20 8.27 -35.04
C ARG A 401 -27.52 9.22 -33.90
N TYR A 402 -28.41 10.17 -34.17
CA TYR A 402 -28.98 11.03 -33.13
C TYR A 402 -29.54 10.17 -31.98
N THR A 403 -28.96 10.36 -30.79
CA THR A 403 -29.23 9.51 -29.63
C THR A 403 -29.61 10.37 -28.43
N VAL A 404 -30.83 10.20 -27.93
CA VAL A 404 -31.30 10.88 -26.71
C VAL A 404 -31.14 9.94 -25.51
N PRO A 405 -30.33 10.29 -24.50
CA PRO A 405 -30.13 9.44 -23.34
C PRO A 405 -31.34 9.52 -22.38
N VAL A 406 -32.26 8.56 -22.47
CA VAL A 406 -33.36 8.41 -21.51
C VAL A 406 -32.83 7.77 -20.22
N ARG A 407 -33.07 8.40 -19.06
CA ARG A 407 -32.63 7.91 -17.75
C ARG A 407 -33.80 7.86 -16.76
N LEU A 408 -33.95 6.73 -16.08
CA LEU A 408 -34.90 6.60 -14.98
C LEU A 408 -34.28 7.16 -13.69
N TYR A 409 -35.00 8.07 -13.04
CA TYR A 409 -34.65 8.57 -11.72
C TYR A 409 -35.80 8.29 -10.75
N PRO A 410 -35.54 7.69 -9.58
CA PRO A 410 -36.56 7.65 -8.53
C PRO A 410 -36.99 9.06 -8.16
N ASP A 411 -38.27 9.20 -7.80
CA ASP A 411 -38.77 10.45 -7.26
C ASP A 411 -38.23 10.68 -5.84
N PHE A 412 -37.56 11.81 -5.65
CA PHE A 412 -37.01 12.26 -4.38
C PHE A 412 -37.68 13.59 -3.93
N SER A 413 -38.92 13.83 -4.39
CA SER A 413 -39.72 15.02 -4.05
C SER A 413 -39.95 15.18 -2.55
N LYS A 414 -40.11 14.06 -1.82
CA LYS A 414 -40.30 14.07 -0.36
C LYS A 414 -39.10 14.72 0.34
N PRO A 415 -39.30 15.70 1.25
CA PRO A 415 -38.20 16.44 1.88
C PRO A 415 -37.14 15.55 2.52
N TRP A 416 -37.54 14.52 3.27
CA TRP A 416 -36.59 13.61 3.92
C TRP A 416 -35.71 12.86 2.90
N LEU A 417 -36.27 12.37 1.79
CA LEU A 417 -35.51 11.72 0.71
C LEU A 417 -34.51 12.67 0.04
N LYS A 418 -34.94 13.91 -0.23
CA LYS A 418 -34.09 14.96 -0.80
C LYS A 418 -32.90 15.25 0.12
N TYR A 419 -33.15 15.51 1.41
CA TYR A 419 -32.12 15.85 2.37
C TYR A 419 -31.22 14.66 2.70
N THR A 420 -31.75 13.45 2.91
CA THR A 420 -30.94 12.24 3.12
C THR A 420 -29.95 12.03 1.97
N ARG A 421 -30.39 12.15 0.72
CA ARG A 421 -29.49 12.02 -0.44
C ARG A 421 -28.39 13.09 -0.45
N ILE A 422 -28.74 14.33 -0.15
CA ILE A 422 -27.77 15.44 -0.12
C ILE A 422 -26.75 15.21 1.01
N THR A 423 -27.23 14.89 2.21
CA THR A 423 -26.38 14.62 3.38
C THR A 423 -25.44 13.45 3.14
N LEU A 424 -25.94 12.29 2.66
CA LEU A 424 -25.09 11.13 2.39
C LEU A 424 -24.00 11.45 1.35
N LYS A 425 -24.37 12.19 0.30
CA LYS A 425 -23.42 12.61 -0.73
C LYS A 425 -22.37 13.60 -0.16
N ALA A 426 -22.80 14.59 0.61
CA ALA A 426 -21.92 15.56 1.23
C ALA A 426 -20.96 14.88 2.21
N LEU A 427 -21.46 13.97 3.05
CA LEU A 427 -20.63 13.19 3.99
C LEU A 427 -19.61 12.33 3.24
N THR A 428 -20.00 11.64 2.17
CA THR A 428 -19.05 10.87 1.35
C THR A 428 -17.96 11.78 0.79
N PHE A 429 -18.34 12.94 0.25
CA PHE A 429 -17.37 13.88 -0.29
C PHE A 429 -16.44 14.44 0.79
N ILE A 430 -16.97 14.86 1.94
CA ILE A 430 -16.18 15.39 3.06
C ILE A 430 -15.21 14.34 3.60
N ILE A 431 -15.66 13.09 3.79
CA ILE A 431 -14.81 12.01 4.31
C ILE A 431 -13.68 11.69 3.30
N PHE A 432 -14.03 11.44 2.04
CA PHE A 432 -13.07 10.93 1.06
C PHE A 432 -12.27 12.01 0.32
N PHE A 433 -12.72 13.27 0.25
CA PHE A 433 -11.92 14.37 -0.32
C PHE A 433 -11.44 15.38 0.72
N GLY A 434 -12.17 15.59 1.82
CA GLY A 434 -11.74 16.52 2.87
C GLY A 434 -10.80 15.86 3.87
N ILE A 435 -11.36 14.94 4.68
CA ILE A 435 -10.63 14.29 5.79
C ILE A 435 -9.49 13.44 5.24
N LEU A 436 -9.73 12.63 4.20
CA LEU A 436 -8.68 11.79 3.62
C LEU A 436 -7.50 12.63 3.09
N THR A 437 -7.75 13.71 2.34
CA THR A 437 -6.69 14.64 1.90
C THR A 437 -5.89 15.18 3.08
N TYR A 438 -6.56 15.66 4.12
CA TYR A 438 -5.89 16.15 5.33
C TYR A 438 -4.97 15.07 5.92
N THR A 439 -5.51 13.87 6.15
CA THR A 439 -4.73 12.78 6.74
C THR A 439 -3.60 12.26 5.85
N GLU A 440 -3.75 12.34 4.52
CA GLU A 440 -2.71 11.95 3.56
C GLU A 440 -1.58 12.99 3.49
N VAL A 441 -1.90 14.29 3.61
CA VAL A 441 -0.87 15.34 3.77
C VAL A 441 -0.06 15.10 5.04
N ILE A 442 -0.74 14.75 6.15
CA ILE A 442 -0.06 14.39 7.40
C ILE A 442 0.80 13.13 7.20
N ASN A 443 0.27 12.09 6.55
CA ASN A 443 1.01 10.86 6.26
C ASN A 443 2.28 11.16 5.44
N PHE A 444 2.13 11.87 4.33
CA PHE A 444 3.22 12.20 3.43
C PHE A 444 4.33 13.01 4.12
N LYS A 445 3.97 13.97 4.98
CA LYS A 445 4.95 14.84 5.65
C LYS A 445 5.60 14.21 6.87
N TYR A 446 4.85 13.44 7.65
CA TYR A 446 5.24 13.11 9.04
C TYR A 446 5.17 11.63 9.38
N ASP A 447 4.41 10.82 8.64
CA ASP A 447 4.32 9.38 8.92
C ASP A 447 4.33 8.48 7.67
N PRO A 448 5.33 8.60 6.76
CA PRO A 448 5.23 8.07 5.40
C PRO A 448 4.98 6.56 5.35
N TYR A 449 4.00 6.13 4.56
CA TYR A 449 3.56 4.75 4.62
C TYR A 449 4.62 3.65 4.41
N LYS A 450 5.58 3.87 3.50
CA LYS A 450 6.56 2.85 3.07
C LYS A 450 7.98 3.07 3.59
N GLN A 451 8.25 4.23 4.15
CA GLN A 451 9.56 4.60 4.69
C GLN A 451 9.43 4.80 6.20
N PRO A 452 10.38 4.33 7.03
CA PRO A 452 10.42 4.64 8.46
C PRO A 452 10.18 6.11 8.76
N SER A 453 9.40 6.44 9.78
CA SER A 453 9.08 7.84 10.15
C SER A 453 10.09 8.47 11.09
N THR A 454 10.75 7.65 11.89
CA THR A 454 11.69 8.15 12.88
C THR A 454 12.95 8.63 12.18
N ALA A 455 13.36 9.86 12.49
CA ALA A 455 14.59 10.46 12.00
C ALA A 455 15.81 9.62 12.40
N GLY A 456 16.71 9.37 11.44
CA GLY A 456 17.99 8.72 11.71
C GLY A 456 18.96 9.68 12.41
N VAL A 457 20.01 9.14 13.06
CA VAL A 457 21.04 9.96 13.72
C VAL A 457 21.71 10.88 12.68
N LYS A 458 21.55 12.20 12.83
CA LYS A 458 21.93 13.19 11.80
C LYS A 458 23.40 13.08 11.39
N GLN A 459 24.29 12.87 12.35
CA GLN A 459 25.73 12.72 12.15
C GLN A 459 26.07 11.44 11.40
N LEU A 460 25.23 10.41 11.41
CA LEU A 460 25.53 9.14 10.74
C LEU A 460 25.01 9.09 9.29
N ARG A 461 24.06 9.93 8.89
CA ARG A 461 23.41 9.87 7.55
C ARG A 461 24.43 9.99 6.40
N GLY A 462 24.38 9.07 5.43
CA GLY A 462 25.22 9.08 4.22
C GLY A 462 25.74 7.71 3.78
N ASN A 463 26.55 7.72 2.71
CA ASN A 463 27.24 6.54 2.19
C ASN A 463 28.67 6.46 2.74
N TYR A 464 29.12 5.23 3.02
CA TYR A 464 30.41 4.97 3.62
C TYR A 464 31.18 3.85 2.91
N HIS A 465 32.49 4.06 2.77
CA HIS A 465 33.43 2.99 2.50
C HIS A 465 33.75 2.26 3.80
N VAL A 466 33.78 0.93 3.77
CA VAL A 466 34.25 0.12 4.88
C VAL A 466 35.76 -0.02 4.75
N THR A 467 36.52 0.73 5.53
CA THR A 467 37.99 0.78 5.42
C THR A 467 38.68 -0.20 6.36
N GLU A 468 38.06 -0.52 7.50
CA GLU A 468 38.52 -1.55 8.43
C GLU A 468 37.34 -2.44 8.83
N PHE A 469 37.57 -3.76 8.94
CA PHE A 469 36.54 -4.70 9.37
C PHE A 469 37.20 -5.85 10.14
N LYS A 470 36.81 -6.00 11.41
CA LYS A 470 37.28 -7.07 12.28
C LYS A 470 36.10 -7.84 12.85
N ILE A 471 36.27 -9.16 12.94
CA ILE A 471 35.38 -10.05 13.69
C ILE A 471 36.20 -10.80 14.73
N ASN A 472 35.75 -10.83 15.98
CA ASN A 472 36.47 -11.48 17.09
C ASN A 472 37.93 -11.00 17.20
N GLY A 473 38.17 -9.72 16.90
CA GLY A 473 39.49 -9.09 16.88
C GLY A 473 40.36 -9.44 15.67
N GLN A 474 39.92 -10.31 14.77
CA GLN A 474 40.66 -10.70 13.57
C GLN A 474 40.32 -9.77 12.41
N ASP A 475 41.36 -9.19 11.80
CA ASP A 475 41.25 -8.38 10.58
C ASP A 475 40.81 -9.24 9.39
N ILE A 476 39.70 -8.86 8.77
CA ILE A 476 39.23 -9.44 7.52
C ILE A 476 39.48 -8.42 6.42
N ALA A 477 40.52 -8.65 5.60
CA ALA A 477 40.86 -7.75 4.51
C ALA A 477 39.73 -7.59 3.48
N TYR A 478 39.77 -6.51 2.69
CA TYR A 478 38.82 -6.32 1.61
C TYR A 478 38.88 -7.47 0.60
N ASN A 479 37.76 -8.16 0.43
CA ASN A 479 37.57 -9.18 -0.58
C ASN A 479 36.12 -9.09 -1.06
N PRO A 480 35.85 -8.77 -2.34
CA PRO A 480 34.50 -8.62 -2.86
C PRO A 480 33.68 -9.91 -2.83
N LEU A 481 34.35 -11.06 -2.67
CA LEU A 481 33.70 -12.37 -2.59
C LEU A 481 33.39 -12.81 -1.15
N ASP A 482 33.79 -12.02 -0.14
CA ASP A 482 33.57 -12.36 1.26
C ASP A 482 32.09 -12.25 1.66
N SER A 483 31.58 -13.33 2.26
CA SER A 483 30.16 -13.46 2.65
C SER A 483 29.82 -12.83 4.01
N THR A 484 30.82 -12.34 4.74
CA THR A 484 30.72 -11.78 6.09
C THR A 484 31.13 -10.31 6.14
N ARG A 485 32.20 -9.93 5.44
CA ARG A 485 32.71 -8.56 5.40
C ARG A 485 31.73 -7.62 4.71
N TRP A 486 31.45 -6.51 5.38
CA TRP A 486 30.68 -5.43 4.78
C TRP A 486 31.53 -4.74 3.70
N GLN A 487 30.97 -4.63 2.50
CA GLN A 487 31.62 -4.00 1.35
C GLN A 487 31.42 -2.48 1.36
N GLU A 488 30.20 -2.07 1.71
CA GLU A 488 29.77 -0.69 1.84
C GLU A 488 28.67 -0.62 2.90
N ALA A 489 28.47 0.56 3.48
CA ALA A 489 27.41 0.82 4.45
C ALA A 489 26.73 2.16 4.15
N THR A 490 25.44 2.23 4.43
CA THR A 490 24.62 3.41 4.17
C THR A 490 23.68 3.65 5.33
N PHE A 491 23.74 4.85 5.92
CA PHE A 491 22.74 5.31 6.87
C PHE A 491 21.74 6.21 6.15
N GLU A 492 20.49 5.82 6.14
CA GLU A 492 19.41 6.59 5.53
C GLU A 492 19.08 7.85 6.37
N ASN A 493 18.22 8.73 5.83
CA ASN A 493 17.70 9.87 6.58
C ASN A 493 16.83 9.47 7.78
N TRP A 494 16.36 8.22 7.77
CA TRP A 494 15.54 7.60 8.79
C TRP A 494 16.28 6.46 9.50
N THR A 495 15.62 5.77 10.43
CA THR A 495 16.19 4.69 11.26
C THR A 495 16.47 3.39 10.50
N THR A 496 17.24 3.45 9.41
CA THR A 496 17.70 2.27 8.67
C THR A 496 19.20 2.38 8.33
N LEU A 497 19.92 1.31 8.65
CA LEU A 497 21.29 1.04 8.21
C LEU A 497 21.22 -0.04 7.14
N THR A 498 21.78 0.20 5.96
CA THR A 498 22.02 -0.84 4.96
C THR A 498 23.51 -1.14 4.81
N PHE A 499 23.84 -2.38 4.47
CA PHE A 499 25.20 -2.77 4.12
C PHE A 499 25.18 -3.95 3.16
N ARG A 500 26.20 -4.02 2.30
CA ARG A 500 26.32 -5.09 1.31
C ARG A 500 27.31 -6.16 1.76
N VAL A 501 26.94 -7.42 1.63
CA VAL A 501 27.81 -8.61 1.80
C VAL A 501 27.70 -9.52 0.58
N ASN A 502 28.70 -10.34 0.27
CA ASN A 502 28.56 -11.32 -0.82
C ASN A 502 27.80 -12.57 -0.36
N LYS A 503 26.53 -12.39 0.02
CA LYS A 503 25.67 -13.47 0.49
C LYS A 503 24.21 -13.20 0.07
N PRO A 504 23.59 -14.10 -0.70
CA PRO A 504 22.23 -13.90 -1.18
C PRO A 504 21.23 -13.81 -0.02
N VAL A 505 20.34 -12.82 -0.08
CA VAL A 505 19.19 -12.66 0.81
C VAL A 505 17.94 -13.30 0.20
N ILE A 506 17.04 -13.78 1.06
CA ILE A 506 15.72 -14.26 0.61
C ILE A 506 14.88 -13.03 0.25
N ILE A 507 14.39 -13.01 -0.99
CA ILE A 507 13.54 -11.94 -1.49
C ILE A 507 12.25 -11.87 -0.66
N ASP A 508 11.93 -10.66 -0.19
CA ASP A 508 10.61 -10.36 0.38
C ASP A 508 9.64 -10.01 -0.78
N PRO A 509 8.61 -10.85 -1.03
CA PRO A 509 7.66 -10.63 -2.12
C PRO A 509 6.53 -9.65 -1.76
N SER A 510 6.58 -9.02 -0.57
CA SER A 510 5.58 -8.04 -0.15
C SER A 510 5.77 -6.68 -0.83
N ASN A 511 4.81 -5.79 -0.62
CA ASN A 511 4.78 -4.43 -1.18
C ASN A 511 5.47 -3.37 -0.30
N GLY A 512 6.06 -3.79 0.82
CA GLY A 512 6.95 -2.98 1.64
C GLY A 512 6.30 -1.91 2.52
N GLY A 513 4.97 -1.91 2.65
CA GLY A 513 4.29 -0.94 3.52
C GLY A 513 4.38 -1.26 5.01
N GLY A 514 4.01 -0.27 5.84
CA GLY A 514 4.20 -0.27 7.29
C GLY A 514 2.97 -0.57 8.11
N SER A 515 2.33 -1.72 7.90
CA SER A 515 1.20 -2.14 8.73
C SER A 515 1.58 -3.42 9.48
N PRO A 516 1.90 -3.40 10.79
CA PRO A 516 1.70 -2.31 11.77
C PRO A 516 2.65 -1.10 11.65
N MET A 517 2.24 0.04 12.21
CA MET A 517 2.87 1.38 12.10
C MET A 517 4.34 1.50 12.51
N LYS A 518 4.91 0.51 13.20
CA LYS A 518 6.30 0.51 13.66
C LYS A 518 7.28 0.55 12.49
N ASP A 519 8.38 1.25 12.65
CA ASP A 519 9.35 1.48 11.57
C ASP A 519 10.02 0.19 11.09
N ILE A 520 10.21 -0.80 11.98
CA ILE A 520 10.72 -2.13 11.64
C ILE A 520 9.84 -2.89 10.61
N GLN A 521 8.56 -2.53 10.49
CA GLN A 521 7.62 -3.17 9.57
C GLN A 521 7.59 -2.50 8.19
N ARG A 522 8.14 -1.28 8.06
CA ARG A 522 8.29 -0.59 6.77
C ARG A 522 9.50 -1.12 6.06
N THR A 523 9.26 -1.94 5.05
CA THR A 523 10.27 -2.84 4.47
C THR A 523 10.59 -2.51 3.02
N PHE A 524 10.18 -1.35 2.52
CA PHE A 524 10.37 -0.97 1.11
C PHE A 524 11.83 -1.05 0.65
N GLU A 525 12.81 -0.84 1.52
CA GLU A 525 14.24 -0.95 1.21
C GLU A 525 14.68 -2.40 0.91
N ILE A 526 13.92 -3.41 1.33
CA ILE A 526 14.26 -4.83 1.13
C ILE A 526 13.28 -5.57 0.21
N THR A 527 12.07 -5.04 0.01
CA THR A 527 11.07 -5.72 -0.83
C THR A 527 11.48 -5.73 -2.30
N GLY A 528 11.44 -6.91 -2.91
CA GLY A 528 11.88 -7.11 -4.29
C GLY A 528 13.38 -6.86 -4.50
N VAL A 529 14.19 -6.92 -3.45
CA VAL A 529 15.65 -6.80 -3.51
C VAL A 529 16.28 -8.15 -3.16
N ALA A 530 17.13 -8.65 -4.06
CA ALA A 530 17.92 -9.87 -3.92
C ALA A 530 19.39 -9.52 -3.64
N GLY A 531 20.30 -10.43 -3.99
CA GLY A 531 21.73 -10.20 -3.84
C GLY A 531 22.16 -10.05 -2.39
N GLY A 532 23.09 -9.14 -2.15
CA GLY A 532 23.82 -8.99 -0.89
C GLY A 532 23.36 -7.88 0.05
N GLU A 533 22.33 -7.13 -0.33
CA GLU A 533 21.92 -5.92 0.40
C GLU A 533 21.13 -6.29 1.66
N ARG A 534 21.69 -5.97 2.82
CA ARG A 534 21.05 -6.15 4.13
C ARG A 534 20.53 -4.82 4.61
N ALA A 535 19.35 -4.80 5.24
CA ALA A 535 18.82 -3.61 5.89
C ALA A 535 18.39 -3.92 7.32
N PHE A 536 18.84 -3.09 8.25
CA PHE A 536 18.53 -3.17 9.67
C PHE A 536 17.86 -1.87 10.10
N HIS A 537 16.73 -1.99 10.80
CA HIS A 537 16.18 -0.86 11.55
C HIS A 537 16.97 -0.69 12.84
N TYR A 538 17.20 0.55 13.29
CA TYR A 538 17.89 0.80 14.55
C TYR A 538 17.11 1.74 15.47
N LEU A 539 17.19 1.45 16.77
CA LEU A 539 16.89 2.41 17.83
C LEU A 539 18.21 3.01 18.31
N ALA A 540 18.29 4.34 18.41
CA ALA A 540 19.52 5.04 18.76
C ALA A 540 19.45 5.58 20.18
N ASP A 541 20.32 5.07 21.05
CA ASP A 541 20.70 5.74 22.29
C ASP A 541 21.75 6.78 21.94
N THR A 542 21.33 8.03 21.81
CA THR A 542 22.21 9.14 21.41
C THR A 542 23.03 9.71 22.58
N ILE A 543 22.75 9.28 23.81
CA ILE A 543 23.49 9.67 25.01
C ILE A 543 24.69 8.75 25.17
N ASP A 544 24.46 7.44 25.17
CA ASP A 544 25.52 6.43 25.33
C ASP A 544 26.18 6.05 23.99
N HIS A 545 25.69 6.64 22.88
CA HIS A 545 26.17 6.41 21.52
C HIS A 545 26.08 4.95 21.10
N VAL A 546 24.92 4.33 21.30
CA VAL A 546 24.65 2.91 20.98
C VAL A 546 23.47 2.78 20.03
N LEU A 547 23.64 1.96 18.99
CA LEU A 547 22.61 1.55 18.05
C LEU A 547 22.15 0.13 18.38
N TYR A 548 20.85 -0.03 18.59
CA TYR A 548 20.18 -1.32 18.78
C TYR A 548 19.50 -1.71 17.47
N LEU A 549 20.10 -2.63 16.73
CA LEU A 549 19.68 -2.95 15.37
C LEU A 549 18.88 -4.25 15.30
N GLN A 550 17.89 -4.27 14.42
CA GLN A 550 17.08 -5.45 14.11
C GLN A 550 16.92 -5.62 12.59
N ASP A 551 17.12 -6.84 12.11
CA ASP A 551 17.01 -7.16 10.68
C ASP A 551 15.57 -6.93 10.20
N LYS A 552 15.42 -6.11 9.13
CA LYS A 552 14.12 -5.83 8.52
C LYS A 552 13.60 -7.06 7.77
N ASN A 553 14.47 -7.92 7.23
CA ASN A 553 14.11 -9.08 6.43
C ASN A 553 13.71 -10.29 7.29
N VAL A 554 12.41 -10.45 7.54
CA VAL A 554 11.86 -11.61 8.27
C VAL A 554 12.01 -12.91 7.48
N MET A 555 12.01 -12.84 6.15
CA MET A 555 12.07 -14.03 5.29
C MET A 555 13.44 -14.71 5.34
N ALA A 556 14.52 -13.94 5.51
CA ALA A 556 15.87 -14.45 5.75
C ALA A 556 15.93 -15.42 6.97
N LEU A 557 15.04 -15.23 7.95
CA LEU A 557 14.93 -16.09 9.14
C LEU A 557 14.26 -17.45 8.85
N ARG A 558 13.48 -17.55 7.75
CA ARG A 558 12.75 -18.77 7.38
C ARG A 558 13.61 -19.75 6.58
N GLY A 559 14.67 -19.28 5.91
CA GLY A 559 15.59 -20.11 5.13
C GLY A 559 16.31 -21.22 5.91
N GLY A 560 16.33 -21.16 7.24
CA GLY A 560 16.89 -22.20 8.11
C GLY A 560 15.87 -23.22 8.65
N ARG A 561 14.57 -23.07 8.38
CA ARG A 561 13.55 -23.99 8.91
C ARG A 561 13.13 -25.03 7.87
N ARG A 562 13.66 -26.24 8.01
CA ARG A 562 12.95 -27.45 7.57
C ARG A 562 11.52 -27.39 8.12
N ARG A 563 10.57 -27.71 7.26
CA ARG A 563 9.12 -27.80 7.49
C ARG A 563 8.81 -28.86 8.57
N GLY A 564 9.16 -28.59 9.82
CA GLY A 564 8.84 -29.39 10.99
C GLY A 564 7.50 -28.93 11.55
N GLY A 565 6.57 -29.87 11.69
CA GLY A 565 5.19 -29.63 12.09
C GLY A 565 5.04 -28.80 13.37
N ASN A 566 3.96 -28.02 13.43
CA ASN A 566 3.52 -27.30 14.61
C ASN A 566 3.25 -28.29 15.74
N LYS A 567 4.23 -28.50 16.63
CA LYS A 567 3.96 -29.00 17.98
C LYS A 567 3.60 -27.79 18.83
N VAL A 568 2.32 -27.66 19.16
CA VAL A 568 1.84 -26.74 20.19
C VAL A 568 2.40 -27.24 21.51
N ILE A 569 3.50 -26.64 21.97
CA ILE A 569 4.01 -26.84 23.33
C ILE A 569 3.46 -25.70 24.17
N GLY A 570 2.80 -26.07 25.27
CA GLY A 570 2.09 -25.17 26.16
C GLY A 570 2.98 -24.10 26.80
N GLY A 571 2.37 -22.95 27.04
CA GLY A 571 2.14 -22.47 28.40
C GLY A 571 3.27 -21.85 29.20
N ASP A 572 4.54 -21.96 28.83
CA ASP A 572 5.59 -21.27 29.61
C ASP A 572 5.70 -19.80 29.18
N LYS A 573 5.41 -18.88 30.12
CA LYS A 573 5.74 -17.46 30.01
C LYS A 573 7.24 -17.35 29.78
N LYS A 574 7.64 -17.24 28.51
CA LYS A 574 9.03 -16.97 28.16
C LYS A 574 9.46 -15.68 28.86
N PRO A 575 10.64 -15.65 29.50
CA PRO A 575 11.17 -14.44 30.09
C PRO A 575 11.23 -13.34 29.03
N ALA A 576 10.93 -12.11 29.44
CA ALA A 576 11.01 -10.95 28.58
C ALA A 576 12.42 -10.88 27.96
N ASP A 577 12.46 -10.69 26.65
CA ASP A 577 13.69 -10.59 25.88
C ASP A 577 14.32 -9.20 26.15
N ASN A 578 15.06 -9.09 27.25
CA ASN A 578 15.68 -7.84 27.74
C ASN A 578 16.99 -7.52 27.00
N TRP A 579 16.97 -7.57 25.67
CA TRP A 579 18.16 -7.30 24.85
C TRP A 579 18.52 -5.81 24.75
N ILE A 580 17.58 -4.91 25.09
CA ILE A 580 17.80 -3.49 25.34
C ILE A 580 17.61 -3.26 26.85
N SER A 581 18.54 -2.59 27.50
CA SER A 581 18.44 -2.30 28.93
C SER A 581 17.35 -1.26 29.22
N GLN A 582 16.82 -1.24 30.45
CA GLN A 582 15.80 -0.25 30.83
C GLN A 582 16.34 1.18 30.76
N THR A 583 17.61 1.38 31.10
CA THR A 583 18.31 2.68 30.97
C THR A 583 18.38 3.12 29.51
N ALA A 584 18.79 2.23 28.60
CA ALA A 584 18.85 2.55 27.18
C ALA A 584 17.46 2.85 26.60
N LEU A 585 16.42 2.12 27.04
CA LEU A 585 15.03 2.44 26.65
C LEU A 585 14.59 3.83 27.11
N GLN A 586 15.06 4.31 28.27
CA GLN A 586 14.79 5.67 28.74
C GLN A 586 15.51 6.72 27.88
N HIS A 587 16.75 6.46 27.46
CA HIS A 587 17.51 7.35 26.57
C HIS A 587 16.93 7.38 25.14
N ILE A 588 16.53 6.23 24.60
CA ILE A 588 15.91 6.10 23.27
C ILE A 588 14.54 6.78 23.23
N GLY A 589 13.75 6.62 24.30
CA GLY A 589 12.38 7.11 24.37
C GLY A 589 11.34 6.19 23.72
N ASP A 590 10.09 6.66 23.71
CA ASP A 590 8.95 5.94 23.15
C ASP A 590 8.86 6.17 21.63
N GLU A 591 9.15 5.15 20.80
CA GLU A 591 9.05 5.19 19.33
C GLU A 591 7.69 5.75 18.85
N LYS A 592 6.62 5.53 19.62
CA LYS A 592 5.32 6.09 19.32
C LYS A 592 5.34 7.63 19.22
N LYS A 593 6.21 8.28 19.98
CA LYS A 593 6.34 9.74 20.13
C LYS A 593 7.57 10.33 19.43
N LEU A 594 8.42 9.52 18.78
CA LEU A 594 9.60 9.99 18.05
C LEU A 594 9.27 10.62 16.68
N ILE A 595 8.00 10.95 16.44
CA ILE A 595 7.50 11.57 15.21
C ILE A 595 6.73 12.85 15.55
N ASP A 596 6.56 13.72 14.56
CA ASP A 596 5.84 14.99 14.70
C ASP A 596 4.42 14.79 15.28
N GLU A 597 4.02 15.67 16.20
CA GLU A 597 2.74 15.55 16.94
C GLU A 597 1.51 15.57 16.03
N HIS A 598 1.61 16.22 14.85
CA HIS A 598 0.54 16.23 13.88
C HIS A 598 0.19 14.83 13.34
N ALA A 599 1.14 13.89 13.36
CA ALA A 599 0.94 12.50 12.97
C ALA A 599 0.38 11.60 14.09
N TRP A 600 0.23 12.12 15.31
CA TRP A 600 -0.28 11.33 16.42
C TRP A 600 -1.78 11.05 16.26
N SER A 601 -2.10 9.78 16.04
CA SER A 601 -3.46 9.29 15.80
C SER A 601 -3.87 8.20 16.78
N THR A 602 -5.18 8.01 16.96
CA THR A 602 -5.69 6.91 17.81
C THR A 602 -5.33 5.53 17.25
N ARG A 603 -5.16 5.42 15.93
CA ARG A 603 -4.66 4.20 15.31
C ARG A 603 -3.25 3.87 15.79
N ARG A 604 -2.37 4.88 15.85
CA ARG A 604 -1.00 4.72 16.36
C ARG A 604 -1.02 4.22 17.80
N ASP A 605 -1.80 4.84 18.67
CA ASP A 605 -1.95 4.40 20.05
C ASP A 605 -2.40 2.94 20.14
N ARG A 606 -3.41 2.56 19.34
CA ARG A 606 -3.94 1.19 19.27
C ARG A 606 -2.90 0.19 18.76
N GLU A 607 -2.18 0.50 17.69
CA GLU A 607 -1.21 -0.42 17.08
C GLU A 607 0.06 -0.60 17.91
N PHE A 608 0.52 0.45 18.61
CA PHE A 608 1.63 0.34 19.57
C PHE A 608 1.20 -0.40 20.85
N ALA A 609 -0.06 -0.28 21.29
CA ALA A 609 -0.59 -1.05 22.42
C ALA A 609 -0.90 -2.52 22.07
N ALA A 610 -1.07 -2.84 20.79
CA ALA A 610 -1.39 -4.20 20.35
C ALA A 610 -0.24 -5.17 20.61
N LYS A 611 -0.49 -6.21 21.40
CA LYS A 611 0.46 -7.30 21.65
C LYS A 611 0.57 -8.21 20.42
N THR A 612 1.33 -7.78 19.43
CA THR A 612 1.67 -8.60 18.26
C THR A 612 2.86 -9.50 18.57
N LYS A 613 2.77 -10.77 18.15
CA LYS A 613 3.88 -11.71 18.29
C LYS A 613 4.95 -11.37 17.24
N GLU A 614 5.94 -10.59 17.64
CA GLU A 614 7.07 -10.24 16.78
C GLU A 614 7.87 -11.50 16.41
N PRO A 615 8.26 -11.68 15.14
CA PRO A 615 9.16 -12.75 14.76
C PRO A 615 10.54 -12.56 15.41
N LYS A 616 11.24 -13.66 15.69
CA LYS A 616 12.60 -13.61 16.23
C LYS A 616 13.57 -13.12 15.15
N ARG A 617 13.87 -11.83 15.13
CA ARG A 617 14.81 -11.19 14.19
C ARG A 617 16.25 -11.34 14.64
N SER A 618 17.17 -11.32 13.68
CA SER A 618 18.60 -11.11 13.92
C SER A 618 18.81 -9.70 14.49
N ARG A 619 19.75 -9.55 15.43
CA ARG A 619 19.98 -8.29 16.15
C ARG A 619 21.46 -7.98 16.28
N MET A 620 21.80 -6.71 16.28
CA MET A 620 23.16 -6.23 16.57
C MET A 620 23.07 -5.13 17.63
N ILE A 621 24.13 -4.96 18.41
CA ILE A 621 24.28 -3.84 19.34
C ILE A 621 25.63 -3.22 19.04
N LEU A 622 25.62 -2.01 18.46
CA LEU A 622 26.81 -1.34 17.96
C LEU A 622 26.94 0.02 18.65
N LYS A 623 28.02 0.21 19.42
CA LYS A 623 28.48 1.53 19.81
C LYS A 623 29.02 2.26 18.58
N TYR A 624 28.73 3.55 18.46
CA TYR A 624 29.28 4.40 17.41
C TYR A 624 30.14 5.50 18.01
N GLU A 625 31.25 5.82 17.34
CA GLU A 625 32.13 6.93 17.71
C GLU A 625 32.39 7.78 16.46
N THR A 626 32.10 9.08 16.56
CA THR A 626 32.32 10.03 15.46
C THR A 626 32.31 11.47 15.98
N THR A 627 33.02 12.37 15.30
CA THR A 627 33.05 13.80 15.62
C THR A 627 32.07 14.59 14.74
N ASP A 628 32.11 14.36 13.43
CA ASP A 628 31.38 15.10 12.41
C ASP A 628 30.62 14.19 11.42
N GLY A 629 30.73 12.87 11.59
CA GLY A 629 30.17 11.88 10.68
C GLY A 629 31.03 11.56 9.45
N ASN A 630 32.17 12.21 9.25
CA ASN A 630 33.06 11.90 8.13
C ASN A 630 33.79 10.58 8.34
N ARG A 631 34.15 10.28 9.59
CA ARG A 631 34.65 8.97 10.01
C ARG A 631 33.82 8.46 11.17
N VAL A 632 33.27 7.26 11.03
CA VAL A 632 32.43 6.60 12.03
C VAL A 632 33.07 5.25 12.37
N ILE A 633 33.31 5.02 13.65
CA ILE A 633 33.77 3.72 14.14
C ILE A 633 32.57 3.04 14.78
N LEU A 634 32.24 1.84 14.30
CA LEU A 634 31.21 0.98 14.89
C LEU A 634 31.88 -0.18 15.62
N SER A 635 31.51 -0.44 16.86
CA SER A 635 32.03 -1.57 17.63
C SER A 635 30.97 -2.21 18.52
N GLY A 636 31.00 -3.52 18.72
CA GLY A 636 30.03 -4.20 19.58
C GLY A 636 29.83 -5.65 19.20
N VAL A 637 28.57 -6.09 19.14
CA VAL A 637 28.19 -7.47 18.79
C VAL A 637 27.29 -7.51 17.56
N ASN A 638 27.62 -8.40 16.62
CA ASN A 638 26.88 -8.61 15.37
C ASN A 638 25.70 -9.60 15.54
N GLU A 639 25.06 -9.99 14.42
CA GLU A 639 23.90 -10.90 14.44
C GLU A 639 24.20 -12.34 14.87
N THR A 640 25.47 -12.75 14.81
CA THR A 640 25.94 -14.06 15.27
C THR A 640 26.48 -14.02 16.70
N LYS A 641 26.42 -12.85 17.36
CA LYS A 641 26.97 -12.58 18.70
C LYS A 641 28.51 -12.60 18.76
N ASP A 642 29.16 -12.45 17.61
CA ASP A 642 30.61 -12.23 17.54
C ASP A 642 30.92 -10.76 17.79
N SER A 643 32.10 -10.48 18.33
CA SER A 643 32.54 -9.08 18.43
C SER A 643 32.84 -8.54 17.04
N ILE A 644 32.41 -7.31 16.77
CA ILE A 644 32.59 -6.65 15.49
C ILE A 644 33.21 -5.27 15.70
N TYR A 645 34.13 -4.89 14.81
CA TYR A 645 34.69 -3.55 14.72
C TYR A 645 34.75 -3.14 13.25
N VAL A 646 34.18 -1.99 12.92
CA VAL A 646 34.07 -1.48 11.55
C VAL A 646 34.44 -0.01 11.53
N VAL A 647 35.34 0.37 10.63
CA VAL A 647 35.62 1.79 10.34
C VAL A 647 34.95 2.17 9.03
N LEU A 648 34.17 3.25 9.09
CA LEU A 648 33.38 3.78 8.00
C LEU A 648 33.87 5.17 7.65
N ASP A 649 34.34 5.36 6.42
CA ASP A 649 34.75 6.67 5.90
C ASP A 649 33.70 7.17 4.91
N ARG A 650 33.11 8.33 5.20
CA ARG A 650 32.02 8.93 4.41
C ARG A 650 32.56 9.34 3.05
N TYR A 651 31.77 9.07 2.02
CA TYR A 651 32.05 9.58 0.69
C TYR A 651 30.79 10.16 0.05
N ASN A 652 30.98 11.20 -0.77
CA ASN A 652 29.90 11.82 -1.51
C ASN A 652 29.74 11.14 -2.87
N LYS A 653 28.83 10.17 -2.95
CA LYS A 653 28.47 9.51 -4.21
C LYS A 653 27.63 10.46 -5.06
N LYS A 654 28.15 10.84 -6.24
CA LYS A 654 27.37 11.61 -7.23
C LYS A 654 26.45 10.66 -8.00
N TYR A 655 25.18 10.63 -7.63
CA TYR A 655 24.17 9.89 -8.39
C TYR A 655 23.80 10.63 -9.67
N THR A 656 23.65 9.89 -10.78
CA THR A 656 23.18 10.46 -12.05
C THR A 656 21.70 10.87 -11.96
N LEU A 657 20.92 10.18 -11.12
CA LEU A 657 19.53 10.52 -10.88
C LEU A 657 19.44 11.80 -10.03
N PRO A 658 18.63 12.80 -10.43
CA PRO A 658 18.42 13.99 -9.63
C PRO A 658 17.63 13.65 -8.36
N ALA A 659 17.85 14.42 -7.30
CA ALA A 659 17.05 14.29 -6.09
C ALA A 659 15.55 14.51 -6.38
N SER A 660 14.69 13.80 -5.64
CA SER A 660 13.25 13.97 -5.77
C SER A 660 12.82 15.41 -5.48
N THR A 661 11.95 15.97 -6.33
CA THR A 661 11.28 17.25 -6.06
C THR A 661 10.15 17.11 -5.02
N LEU A 662 9.73 15.89 -4.71
CA LEU A 662 8.70 15.57 -3.71
C LEU A 662 9.25 14.53 -2.73
N VAL A 663 9.58 14.96 -1.52
CA VAL A 663 10.18 14.09 -0.48
C VAL A 663 9.12 13.77 0.57
N ALA A 664 8.90 12.47 0.79
CA ALA A 664 8.07 11.99 1.88
C ALA A 664 8.89 11.96 3.17
N GLY A 665 8.25 12.34 4.27
CA GLY A 665 8.86 12.39 5.60
C GLY A 665 9.62 13.68 5.86
N LYS A 666 9.67 14.04 7.14
CA LYS A 666 10.39 15.20 7.67
C LYS A 666 11.36 14.67 8.72
N TYR A 667 12.64 14.58 8.37
CA TYR A 667 13.68 13.89 9.14
C TYR A 667 14.79 14.80 9.64
#